data_AF-A0AAN6LX40-F1
#
_entry.id   AF-A0AAN6LX40-F1
#
_cell.length_a   1.000
_cell.length_b   1.000
_cell.length_c   1.000
_cell.angle_alpha   90.00
_cell.angle_beta   90.00
_cell.angle_gamma   90.00
#
_symmetry.space_group_name_H-M   'P 1'
#
loop_
_entity.id
_entity.type
_entity.pdbx_description
1 polymer ?
#
loop_
_entity_poly.entity_id
_entity_poly.type
_entity_poly.pdbx_seq_one_letter_code
_entity_poly.pdbx_strand_id
1 'polypeptide(L)'
;MTYNVALCFVKLSILWFYRAIASHRTFRRTVNGLIIFVIAYTIATTFAAAFQCEKPSQSYDVSGYLAQFDNNPQTKKPDVKCYDPTRLWVFTSAVNLFTDVLIMLLPIPTLLGLRVPMSKRLALVGIFSVGIMAIVASCVRMWVMALWSESPQNSAAFGSDLLLWGQVETNSGIVSASVPFLRLFFRGREREPDEKGRARRKIKEIEAPVPMPVESDGEPLRKASMEMFDGNTGTGTGTGTGTGRQGLSEATLAPAANSTTVASSRFSRLFLVAVALFISFSAILATLRFGVRAPSILHYLKPTRNPFQSSHQRPLMNSSMAPSMYKKPPQLPPKFTATPASLLKDTQALIDRSRAIQDGLVKDVTIDRAVFKNVLLPVALDDNKMAIESHIIGFYQAVSTDKALRDASTDAEKLLDDFSIESSMREDVFKLVDAVLQKKESLDPESQRLLEKDHKSYIRNGLNLPAGSQRDRFKEIKQRLSAISIEFQKNLNEEQGGIWFSREELDGVPDDVVDGLKIGEGENEGKLWLTFKYPDLFPTLKYATNAETRKRVFVENENKCNDNVPLFREAILLRDEAARLLGYSNHAEFRIEDKMAKTPKTVDDFLGDLRTRLAPGGKKEIEQLLELKKQDLKARSLSDDDSKYFLWDHRYYDRLMLERDFSLDQQVIAEYFPLQTTIQGMLKIFEELFGLAFVEITGEDRTALADGGKGSDIVWHEDVQVFSVWDDEGEGAGFVGYLYLDLFPRDGKYGHAANFNLQPGYIDENGKRRYPATALVCNFSKPTPKKPSLLKHDEVVTLFHELGHGIHDLVSKTTYSRFHGTNTVRDFVEAPSQMLENWCWTPSQLRSLSHHYSHLSPEYEAAYKEASGSDKKPAEQIPNSLIANLINTKHVNDALFNLRQLHFGMFDMTVHEPKSHEDIEKLDITSIYNRLRHEISQLDGPEALGGDWAWGNGQATFGHLIGGYDAGYYGYLSSQVYSTDMFYSVFKDDPMNGKEGRRYRHTVLERGGSKEEMDILEEFLGRKPSTEAFYKELGISK
;
A
#
# COMPACT_ATOMS: atom_id res chain seq x y z
N MET A 1 1.29 40.41 -18.94
CA MET A 1 0.34 40.73 -20.03
C MET A 1 -0.59 39.57 -20.35
N THR A 2 -0.08 38.37 -20.69
CA THR A 2 -0.88 37.19 -21.04
C THR A 2 -1.96 36.86 -20.02
N TYR A 3 -1.63 36.94 -18.73
CA TYR A 3 -2.57 36.74 -17.62
C TYR A 3 -3.81 37.67 -17.68
N ASN A 4 -3.62 38.98 -17.87
CA ASN A 4 -4.73 39.94 -17.93
C ASN A 4 -5.64 39.68 -19.13
N VAL A 5 -5.05 39.32 -20.27
CA VAL A 5 -5.79 39.00 -21.49
C VAL A 5 -6.58 37.70 -21.32
N ALA A 6 -5.97 36.67 -20.74
CA ALA A 6 -6.63 35.40 -20.45
C ALA A 6 -7.83 35.57 -19.53
N LEU A 7 -7.67 36.31 -18.42
CA LEU A 7 -8.78 36.60 -17.51
C LEU A 7 -9.88 37.44 -18.16
N CYS A 8 -9.54 38.37 -19.05
CA CYS A 8 -10.55 39.10 -19.81
C CYS A 8 -11.42 38.15 -20.63
N PHE A 9 -10.83 37.21 -21.38
CA PHE A 9 -11.61 36.25 -22.16
C PHE A 9 -12.48 35.34 -21.29
N VAL A 10 -11.98 34.90 -20.13
CA VAL A 10 -12.75 34.14 -19.15
C VAL A 10 -13.96 34.95 -18.67
N LYS A 11 -13.75 36.19 -18.22
CA LYS A 11 -14.82 37.08 -17.71
C LYS A 11 -15.84 37.40 -18.79
N LEU A 12 -15.38 37.64 -20.03
CA LEU A 12 -16.26 37.89 -21.18
C LEU A 12 -17.12 36.67 -21.51
N SER A 13 -16.54 35.46 -21.47
CA SER A 13 -17.28 34.21 -21.68
C SER A 13 -18.45 34.09 -20.69
N ILE A 14 -18.18 34.29 -19.39
CA ILE A 14 -19.20 34.24 -18.33
C ILE A 14 -20.25 35.35 -18.52
N LEU A 15 -19.83 36.58 -18.83
CA LEU A 15 -20.75 37.69 -19.02
C LEU A 15 -21.62 37.56 -20.27
N TRP A 16 -21.10 36.97 -21.35
CA TRP A 16 -21.88 36.66 -22.54
C TRP A 16 -22.89 35.54 -22.27
N PHE A 17 -22.51 34.54 -21.48
CA PHE A 17 -23.45 33.55 -20.97
C PHE A 17 -24.56 34.20 -20.13
N TYR A 18 -24.23 35.08 -19.18
CA TYR A 18 -25.23 35.84 -18.40
C TYR A 18 -26.13 36.70 -19.28
N ARG A 19 -25.58 37.33 -20.31
CA ARG A 19 -26.36 38.09 -21.30
C ARG A 19 -27.34 37.19 -22.06
N ALA A 20 -26.95 35.97 -22.41
CA ALA A 20 -27.80 35.03 -23.13
C ALA A 20 -29.00 34.56 -22.29
N ILE A 21 -28.81 34.35 -20.98
CA ILE A 21 -29.87 33.90 -20.05
C ILE A 21 -30.68 35.07 -19.44
N ALA A 22 -30.26 36.32 -19.67
CA ALA A 22 -30.89 37.51 -19.12
C ALA A 22 -32.29 37.78 -19.71
N SER A 23 -33.35 37.55 -18.93
CA SER A 23 -34.73 37.92 -19.28
C SER A 23 -35.09 39.37 -18.91
N HIS A 24 -34.51 39.92 -17.84
CA HIS A 24 -34.86 41.25 -17.32
C HIS A 24 -34.02 42.39 -17.93
N ARG A 25 -34.67 43.50 -18.34
CA ARG A 25 -34.00 44.65 -18.99
C ARG A 25 -32.88 45.28 -18.13
N THR A 26 -33.09 45.39 -16.82
CA THR A 26 -32.08 45.95 -15.89
C THR A 26 -30.85 45.06 -15.80
N PHE A 27 -31.03 43.75 -15.64
CA PHE A 27 -29.93 42.79 -15.57
C PHE A 27 -29.10 42.78 -16.86
N ARG A 28 -29.75 42.84 -18.02
CA ARG A 28 -29.08 42.95 -19.32
C ARG A 28 -28.27 44.25 -19.45
N ARG A 29 -28.78 45.39 -18.96
CA ARG A 29 -28.03 46.66 -18.95
C ARG A 29 -26.80 46.60 -18.04
N THR A 30 -26.92 45.99 -16.86
CA THR A 30 -25.80 45.81 -15.92
C THR A 30 -24.71 44.90 -16.51
N VAL A 31 -25.09 43.76 -17.11
CA VAL A 31 -24.15 42.86 -17.79
C VAL A 31 -23.41 43.59 -18.91
N ASN A 32 -24.10 44.40 -19.73
CA ASN A 32 -23.47 45.17 -20.79
C ASN A 32 -22.49 46.23 -20.26
N GLY A 33 -22.87 46.93 -19.19
CA GLY A 33 -21.98 47.87 -18.52
C GLY A 33 -20.70 47.19 -18.02
N LEU A 34 -20.83 45.99 -17.46
CA LEU A 34 -19.68 45.23 -16.96
C LEU A 34 -18.81 44.67 -18.11
N ILE A 35 -19.39 44.26 -19.24
CA ILE A 35 -18.64 43.89 -20.45
C ILE A 35 -17.80 45.07 -20.95
N ILE A 36 -18.41 46.26 -21.08
CA ILE A 36 -17.71 47.46 -21.53
C ILE A 36 -16.57 47.80 -20.55
N PHE A 37 -16.84 47.72 -19.24
CA PHE A 37 -15.84 47.98 -18.21
C PHE A 37 -14.67 47.00 -18.28
N VAL A 38 -14.93 45.68 -18.34
CA VAL A 38 -13.90 44.64 -18.40
C VAL A 38 -13.02 44.82 -19.65
N ILE A 39 -13.61 45.13 -20.81
CA ILE A 39 -12.86 45.40 -22.04
C ILE A 39 -12.00 46.65 -21.89
N ALA A 40 -12.60 47.76 -21.47
CA ALA A 40 -11.91 49.04 -21.36
C ALA A 40 -10.74 48.99 -20.36
N TYR A 41 -10.94 48.40 -19.18
CA TYR A 41 -9.88 48.23 -18.18
C TYR A 41 -8.78 47.28 -18.68
N THR A 42 -9.13 46.18 -19.35
CA THR A 42 -8.13 45.23 -19.87
C THR A 42 -7.25 45.90 -20.92
N ILE A 43 -7.85 46.67 -21.83
CA ILE A 43 -7.12 47.46 -22.83
C ILE A 43 -6.19 48.46 -22.13
N ALA A 44 -6.72 49.23 -21.17
CA ALA A 44 -5.95 50.24 -20.45
C ALA A 44 -4.75 49.65 -19.67
N THR A 45 -4.95 48.55 -18.96
CA THR A 45 -3.88 47.90 -18.18
C THR A 45 -2.88 47.12 -19.04
N THR A 46 -3.34 46.53 -20.15
CA THR A 46 -2.43 45.90 -21.12
C THR A 46 -1.57 46.95 -21.82
N PHE A 47 -2.16 48.11 -22.15
CA PHE A 47 -1.42 49.24 -22.71
C PHE A 47 -0.43 49.81 -21.69
N ALA A 48 -0.86 50.02 -20.44
CA ALA A 48 0.03 50.48 -19.36
C ALA A 48 1.19 49.51 -19.12
N ALA A 49 0.96 48.19 -19.20
CA ALA A 49 2.00 47.18 -19.07
C ALA A 49 2.95 47.14 -20.30
N ALA A 50 2.43 47.34 -21.52
CA ALA A 50 3.22 47.32 -22.74
C ALA A 50 4.15 48.54 -22.88
N PHE A 51 3.72 49.69 -22.34
CA PHE A 51 4.40 50.99 -22.42
C PHE A 51 4.88 51.47 -21.04
N GLN A 52 5.21 50.55 -20.13
CA GLN A 52 5.62 50.88 -18.77
C GLN A 52 7.00 51.56 -18.68
N CYS A 53 7.82 51.47 -19.73
CA CYS A 53 9.14 52.08 -19.82
C CYS A 53 9.21 53.13 -20.95
N GLU A 54 10.09 54.12 -20.80
CA GLU A 54 10.31 55.19 -21.80
C GLU A 54 10.66 54.64 -23.19
N LYS A 55 11.44 53.56 -23.26
CA LYS A 55 11.59 52.74 -24.47
C LYS A 55 10.83 51.42 -24.29
N PRO A 56 9.79 51.13 -25.09
CA PRO A 56 8.98 49.92 -24.93
C PRO A 56 9.78 48.62 -24.94
N SER A 57 10.84 48.53 -25.75
CA SER A 57 11.73 47.36 -25.81
C SER A 57 12.39 46.99 -24.47
N GLN A 58 12.60 47.97 -23.58
CA GLN A 58 13.18 47.75 -22.26
C GLN A 58 12.20 47.06 -21.30
N SER A 59 10.89 47.12 -21.58
CA SER A 59 9.86 46.40 -20.80
C SER A 59 9.91 44.88 -21.04
N TYR A 60 10.59 44.43 -22.10
CA TYR A 60 10.65 43.04 -22.54
C TYR A 60 12.07 42.43 -22.42
N ASP A 61 13.07 43.21 -22.00
CA ASP A 61 14.38 42.68 -21.65
C ASP A 61 14.28 41.97 -20.31
N VAL A 62 14.47 40.65 -20.31
CA VAL A 62 14.33 39.78 -19.12
C VAL A 62 15.25 40.24 -17.98
N SER A 63 16.46 40.69 -18.30
CA SER A 63 17.44 41.12 -17.31
C SER A 63 17.07 42.47 -16.68
N GLY A 64 16.71 43.46 -17.50
CA GLY A 64 16.21 44.76 -17.05
C GLY A 64 14.84 44.69 -16.36
N TYR A 65 13.97 43.78 -16.78
CA TYR A 65 12.65 43.56 -16.21
C TYR A 65 12.74 42.97 -14.80
N LEU A 66 13.52 41.90 -14.60
CA LEU A 66 13.71 41.29 -13.27
C LEU A 66 14.45 42.23 -12.30
N ALA A 67 15.41 43.01 -12.81
CA ALA A 67 16.14 44.01 -12.02
C ALA A 67 15.27 45.14 -11.46
N GLN A 68 14.04 45.33 -11.97
CA GLN A 68 13.07 46.28 -11.41
C GLN A 68 12.43 45.78 -10.11
N PHE A 69 12.44 44.47 -9.87
CA PHE A 69 11.83 43.83 -8.70
C PHE A 69 12.82 43.57 -7.57
N ASP A 70 14.11 43.47 -7.88
CA ASP A 70 15.18 43.29 -6.88
C ASP A 70 15.71 44.65 -6.39
N ASN A 71 15.46 44.98 -5.12
CA ASN A 71 16.17 46.08 -4.44
C ASN A 71 17.47 45.56 -3.81
N ASN A 72 18.27 44.82 -4.57
CA ASN A 72 19.61 44.44 -4.14
C ASN A 72 20.59 45.60 -4.42
N PRO A 73 21.22 46.21 -3.39
CA PRO A 73 22.19 47.28 -3.58
C PRO A 73 23.47 46.83 -4.30
N GLN A 74 23.71 45.52 -4.48
CA GLN A 74 24.89 44.97 -5.16
C GLN A 74 24.69 44.70 -6.66
N THR A 75 23.46 44.72 -7.17
CA THR A 75 23.18 44.57 -8.60
C THR A 75 23.19 45.94 -9.28
N LYS A 76 24.06 46.12 -10.29
CA LYS A 76 24.07 47.32 -11.15
C LYS A 76 22.71 47.42 -11.87
N LYS A 77 21.81 48.26 -11.37
CA LYS A 77 20.53 48.53 -12.06
C LYS A 77 20.84 49.19 -13.41
N PRO A 78 20.38 48.64 -14.54
CA PRO A 78 20.49 49.33 -15.82
C PRO A 78 19.72 50.66 -15.74
N ASP A 79 20.22 51.69 -16.43
CA ASP A 79 19.64 53.05 -16.44
C ASP A 79 18.33 53.06 -17.26
N VAL A 80 17.28 52.51 -16.67
CA VAL A 80 15.97 52.31 -17.29
C VAL A 80 14.93 53.09 -16.49
N LYS A 81 14.34 54.11 -17.10
CA LYS A 81 13.20 54.86 -16.54
C LYS A 81 11.89 54.14 -16.88
N CYS A 82 11.40 53.33 -15.94
CA CYS A 82 10.08 52.70 -15.99
C CYS A 82 9.19 53.15 -14.84
N TYR A 83 7.88 53.07 -15.02
CA TYR A 83 6.91 53.14 -13.94
C TYR A 83 7.07 51.93 -13.01
N ASP A 84 6.78 52.12 -11.72
CA ASP A 84 6.85 51.07 -10.69
C ASP A 84 5.91 49.89 -11.06
N PRO A 85 6.46 48.73 -11.47
CA PRO A 85 5.66 47.62 -11.95
C PRO A 85 4.80 47.00 -10.83
N THR A 86 5.26 47.07 -9.58
CA THR A 86 4.56 46.56 -8.41
C THR A 86 3.24 47.29 -8.21
N ARG A 87 3.22 48.63 -8.36
CA ARG A 87 2.00 49.44 -8.25
C ARG A 87 0.98 49.10 -9.34
N LEU A 88 1.45 48.94 -10.56
CA LEU A 88 0.58 48.57 -11.69
C LEU A 88 -0.04 47.17 -11.48
N TRP A 89 0.73 46.24 -10.92
CA TRP A 89 0.29 44.87 -10.67
C TRP A 89 -0.70 44.78 -9.50
N VAL A 90 -0.45 45.51 -8.42
CA VAL A 90 -1.39 45.61 -7.29
C VAL A 90 -2.71 46.23 -7.75
N PHE A 91 -2.66 47.32 -8.50
CA PHE A 91 -3.86 47.96 -9.05
C PHE A 91 -4.65 47.01 -9.95
N THR A 92 -3.98 46.34 -10.89
CA THR A 92 -4.61 45.38 -11.80
C THR A 92 -5.23 44.21 -11.05
N SER A 93 -4.58 43.73 -9.99
CA SER A 93 -5.07 42.64 -9.14
C SER A 93 -6.32 43.05 -8.37
N ALA A 94 -6.35 44.26 -7.80
CA ALA A 94 -7.52 44.76 -7.07
C ALA A 94 -8.75 44.93 -7.99
N VAL A 95 -8.55 45.47 -9.21
CA VAL A 95 -9.64 45.62 -10.19
C VAL A 95 -10.13 44.25 -10.69
N ASN A 96 -9.22 43.28 -10.87
CA ASN A 96 -9.60 41.91 -11.20
C ASN A 96 -10.46 41.28 -10.10
N LEU A 97 -9.99 41.25 -8.85
CA LEU A 97 -10.74 40.71 -7.73
C LEU A 97 -12.12 41.36 -7.58
N PHE A 98 -12.18 42.69 -7.72
CA PHE A 98 -13.44 43.43 -7.68
C PHE A 98 -14.42 42.97 -8.78
N THR A 99 -13.93 42.82 -10.02
CA THR A 99 -14.77 42.34 -11.12
C THR A 99 -15.20 40.88 -10.95
N ASP A 100 -14.36 40.03 -10.35
CA ASP A 100 -14.71 38.62 -10.08
C ASP A 100 -15.84 38.50 -9.05
N VAL A 101 -15.78 39.31 -7.98
CA VAL A 101 -16.86 39.40 -6.99
C VAL A 101 -18.14 39.92 -7.63
N LEU A 102 -18.06 40.97 -8.47
CA LEU A 102 -19.25 41.49 -9.16
C LEU A 102 -19.87 40.45 -10.09
N ILE A 103 -19.08 39.74 -10.88
CA ILE A 103 -19.56 38.70 -11.80
C ILE A 103 -20.24 37.58 -11.00
N MET A 104 -19.64 37.12 -9.91
CA MET A 104 -20.21 36.06 -9.07
C MET A 104 -21.54 36.46 -8.41
N LEU A 105 -21.65 37.69 -7.90
CA LEU A 105 -22.86 38.16 -7.23
C LEU A 105 -24.01 38.49 -8.19
N LEU A 106 -23.69 38.83 -9.44
CA LEU A 106 -24.66 39.29 -10.44
C LEU A 106 -25.86 38.35 -10.62
N PRO A 107 -25.71 37.02 -10.86
CA PRO A 107 -26.84 36.11 -11.09
C PRO A 107 -27.62 35.72 -9.83
N ILE A 108 -27.10 35.93 -8.62
CA ILE A 108 -27.67 35.41 -7.36
C ILE A 108 -29.12 35.87 -7.14
N PRO A 109 -29.49 37.16 -7.26
CA PRO A 109 -30.87 37.59 -7.06
C PRO A 109 -31.85 36.97 -8.05
N THR A 110 -31.41 36.74 -9.29
CA THR A 110 -32.21 36.11 -10.34
C THR A 110 -32.40 34.62 -10.06
N LEU A 111 -31.35 33.94 -9.57
CA LEU A 111 -31.38 32.51 -9.26
C LEU A 111 -32.21 32.20 -8.01
N LEU A 112 -32.14 33.04 -6.98
CA LEU A 112 -32.97 32.90 -5.77
C LEU A 112 -34.47 33.07 -6.05
N GLY A 113 -34.83 33.76 -7.15
CA GLY A 113 -36.21 33.90 -7.61
C GLY A 113 -36.74 32.71 -8.41
N LEU A 114 -35.90 31.75 -8.81
CA LEU A 114 -36.31 30.60 -9.62
C LEU A 114 -36.75 29.42 -8.73
N ARG A 115 -37.96 28.92 -8.95
CA ARG A 115 -38.45 27.65 -8.37
C ARG A 115 -37.86 26.47 -9.15
N VAL A 116 -36.63 26.06 -8.82
CA VAL A 116 -35.92 24.94 -9.47
C VAL A 116 -35.94 23.67 -8.61
N PRO A 117 -36.12 22.46 -9.19
CA PRO A 117 -36.00 21.18 -8.49
C PRO A 117 -34.62 20.99 -7.84
N MET A 118 -34.54 20.23 -6.74
CA MET A 118 -33.32 20.04 -5.94
C MET A 118 -32.10 19.58 -6.76
N SER A 119 -32.28 18.71 -7.75
CA SER A 119 -31.20 18.25 -8.63
C SER A 119 -30.58 19.37 -9.46
N LYS A 120 -31.38 20.32 -9.94
CA LYS A 120 -30.89 21.50 -10.68
C LYS A 120 -30.29 22.55 -9.74
N ARG A 121 -30.75 22.59 -8.48
CA ARG A 121 -30.18 23.44 -7.43
C ARG A 121 -28.78 22.97 -7.03
N LEU A 122 -28.55 21.65 -6.92
CA LEU A 122 -27.23 21.06 -6.68
C LEU A 122 -26.23 21.37 -7.81
N ALA A 123 -26.65 21.27 -9.07
CA ALA A 123 -25.82 21.63 -10.21
C ALA A 123 -25.45 23.13 -10.24
N LEU A 124 -26.40 24.00 -9.88
CA LEU A 124 -26.14 25.43 -9.71
C LEU A 124 -25.12 25.67 -8.59
N VAL A 125 -25.29 25.04 -7.42
CA VAL A 125 -24.34 25.14 -6.31
C VAL A 125 -22.94 24.73 -6.78
N GLY A 126 -22.79 23.62 -7.51
CA GLY A 126 -21.51 23.19 -8.07
C GLY A 126 -20.83 24.24 -8.96
N ILE A 127 -21.58 24.93 -9.83
CA ILE A 127 -21.04 26.01 -10.68
C ILE A 127 -20.56 27.20 -9.85
N PHE A 128 -21.32 27.58 -8.81
CA PHE A 128 -20.93 28.67 -7.91
C PHE A 128 -19.74 28.31 -7.03
N SER A 129 -19.61 27.07 -6.59
CA SER A 129 -18.45 26.59 -5.81
C SER A 129 -17.13 26.75 -6.57
N VAL A 130 -17.12 26.44 -7.87
CA VAL A 130 -15.93 26.63 -8.72
C VAL A 130 -15.62 28.12 -8.94
N GLY A 131 -16.64 28.97 -9.05
CA GLY A 131 -16.46 30.42 -9.13
C GLY A 131 -15.90 31.03 -7.84
N ILE A 132 -16.29 30.50 -6.66
CA ILE A 132 -15.74 30.91 -5.36
C ILE A 132 -14.25 30.56 -5.28
N MET A 133 -13.84 29.41 -5.80
CA MET A 133 -12.43 29.01 -5.84
C MET A 133 -11.55 29.98 -6.63
N ALA A 134 -12.05 30.52 -7.75
CA ALA A 134 -11.34 31.55 -8.52
C ALA A 134 -11.16 32.85 -7.71
N ILE A 135 -12.18 33.27 -6.94
CA ILE A 135 -12.09 34.43 -6.04
C ILE A 135 -11.07 34.18 -4.92
N VAL A 136 -11.08 32.98 -4.31
CA VAL A 136 -10.11 32.60 -3.28
C VAL A 136 -8.69 32.65 -3.84
N ALA A 137 -8.46 32.09 -5.03
CA ALA A 137 -7.17 32.15 -5.69
C ALA A 137 -6.73 33.61 -5.97
N SER A 138 -7.65 34.47 -6.40
CA SER A 138 -7.40 35.90 -6.62
C SER A 138 -7.03 36.64 -5.32
N CYS A 139 -7.69 36.32 -4.20
CA CYS A 139 -7.37 36.85 -2.87
C CYS A 139 -5.98 36.40 -2.39
N VAL A 140 -5.65 35.10 -2.53
CA VAL A 140 -4.34 34.56 -2.16
C VAL A 140 -3.25 35.18 -3.03
N ARG A 141 -3.48 35.29 -4.34
CA ARG A 141 -2.54 35.93 -5.27
C ARG A 141 -2.29 37.40 -4.90
N MET A 142 -3.34 38.14 -4.53
CA MET A 142 -3.21 39.53 -4.05
C MET A 142 -2.43 39.61 -2.74
N TRP A 143 -2.61 38.65 -1.82
CA TRP A 143 -1.87 38.57 -0.57
C TRP A 143 -0.39 38.23 -0.79
N VAL A 144 -0.09 37.25 -1.63
CA VAL A 144 1.29 36.91 -2.05
C VAL A 144 1.97 38.11 -2.70
N MET A 145 1.24 38.87 -3.52
CA MET A 145 1.74 40.12 -4.12
C MET A 145 2.06 41.19 -3.06
N ALA A 146 1.24 41.31 -2.01
CA ALA A 146 1.49 42.24 -0.91
C ALA A 146 2.73 41.82 -0.10
N LEU A 147 2.91 40.52 0.18
CA LEU A 147 4.09 39.97 0.82
C LEU A 147 5.35 40.19 -0.02
N TRP A 148 5.27 40.00 -1.34
CA TRP A 148 6.37 40.26 -2.25
C TRP A 148 6.77 41.74 -2.26
N SER A 149 5.79 42.66 -2.24
CA SER A 149 6.04 44.10 -2.13
C SER A 149 6.76 44.49 -0.83
N GLU A 150 6.67 43.68 0.22
CA GLU A 150 7.31 43.93 1.53
C GLU A 150 8.65 43.20 1.70
N SER A 151 9.04 42.34 0.74
CA SER A 151 10.27 41.53 0.81
C SER A 151 11.09 41.56 -0.50
N PRO A 152 11.86 42.65 -0.75
CA PRO A 152 12.51 42.93 -2.05
C PRO A 152 13.69 42.02 -2.44
N GLN A 153 14.04 41.04 -1.61
CA GLN A 153 15.16 40.10 -1.83
C GLN A 153 14.67 38.67 -2.12
N ASN A 154 13.36 38.44 -2.13
CA ASN A 154 12.75 37.11 -2.25
C ASN A 154 11.97 36.93 -3.57
N SER A 155 12.35 37.65 -4.63
CA SER A 155 11.66 37.65 -5.92
C SER A 155 11.53 36.26 -6.55
N ALA A 156 12.52 35.37 -6.32
CA ALA A 156 12.46 33.99 -6.78
C ALA A 156 11.39 33.14 -6.04
N ALA A 157 11.19 33.37 -4.73
CA ALA A 157 10.24 32.61 -3.91
C ALA A 157 8.79 33.07 -4.14
N PHE A 158 8.54 34.37 -4.15
CA PHE A 158 7.20 34.90 -4.36
C PHE A 158 6.77 34.93 -5.83
N GLY A 159 7.74 34.98 -6.76
CA GLY A 159 7.47 34.94 -8.19
C GLY A 159 6.83 33.62 -8.64
N SER A 160 7.30 32.48 -8.12
CA SER A 160 6.69 31.17 -8.41
C SER A 160 5.28 31.06 -7.86
N ASP A 161 5.05 31.53 -6.63
CA ASP A 161 3.74 31.47 -5.97
C ASP A 161 2.73 32.36 -6.71
N LEU A 162 3.15 33.55 -7.15
CA LEU A 162 2.30 34.46 -7.91
C LEU A 162 1.88 33.86 -9.26
N LEU A 163 2.80 33.16 -9.95
CA LEU A 163 2.51 32.45 -11.19
C LEU A 163 1.58 31.25 -10.96
N LEU A 164 1.84 30.46 -9.91
CA LEU A 164 1.01 29.31 -9.54
C LEU A 164 -0.43 29.75 -9.26
N TRP A 165 -0.62 30.73 -8.36
CA TRP A 165 -1.95 31.22 -8.03
C TRP A 165 -2.62 31.93 -9.21
N GLY A 166 -1.85 32.57 -10.10
CA GLY A 166 -2.36 33.08 -11.37
C GLY A 166 -2.86 31.99 -12.32
N GLN A 167 -2.19 30.83 -12.36
CA GLN A 167 -2.65 29.66 -13.11
C GLN A 167 -3.91 29.04 -12.48
N VAL A 168 -3.94 28.88 -11.15
CA VAL A 168 -5.11 28.37 -10.43
C VAL A 168 -6.32 29.27 -10.67
N GLU A 169 -6.18 30.58 -10.56
CA GLU A 169 -7.24 31.56 -10.83
C GLU A 169 -7.76 31.46 -12.27
N THR A 170 -6.85 31.44 -13.25
CA THR A 170 -7.20 31.37 -14.67
C THR A 170 -7.88 30.04 -15.03
N ASN A 171 -7.33 28.91 -14.59
CA ASN A 171 -7.88 27.58 -14.87
C ASN A 171 -9.23 27.36 -14.18
N SER A 172 -9.37 27.79 -12.92
CA SER A 172 -10.65 27.74 -12.20
C SER A 172 -11.71 28.58 -12.91
N GLY A 173 -11.33 29.75 -13.41
CA GLY A 173 -12.18 30.61 -14.22
C GLY A 173 -12.60 29.97 -15.55
N ILE A 174 -11.68 29.32 -16.27
CA ILE A 174 -11.97 28.58 -17.51
C ILE A 174 -12.96 27.44 -17.23
N VAL A 175 -12.74 26.67 -16.17
CA VAL A 175 -13.66 25.60 -15.75
C VAL A 175 -15.03 26.19 -15.44
N SER A 176 -15.10 27.24 -14.61
CA SER A 176 -16.36 27.91 -14.27
C SER A 176 -17.12 28.41 -15.51
N ALA A 177 -16.42 28.96 -16.49
CA ALA A 177 -17.00 29.41 -17.75
C ALA A 177 -17.49 28.25 -18.64
N SER A 178 -16.87 27.07 -18.54
CA SER A 178 -17.14 25.92 -19.40
C SER A 178 -18.18 24.95 -18.85
N VAL A 179 -18.30 24.84 -17.51
CA VAL A 179 -19.22 23.90 -16.83
C VAL A 179 -20.68 24.03 -17.30
N PRO A 180 -21.25 25.23 -17.51
CA PRO A 180 -22.63 25.36 -18.01
C PRO A 180 -22.88 24.66 -19.36
N PHE A 181 -21.84 24.47 -20.18
CA PHE A 181 -21.90 23.86 -21.50
C PHE A 181 -21.65 22.34 -21.48
N LEU A 182 -21.03 21.81 -20.42
CA LEU A 182 -20.78 20.36 -20.27
C LEU A 182 -22.09 19.54 -20.26
N ARG A 183 -23.22 20.15 -19.90
CA ARG A 183 -24.55 19.50 -19.97
C ARG A 183 -24.93 19.04 -21.39
N LEU A 184 -24.34 19.63 -22.45
CA LEU A 184 -24.57 19.19 -23.83
C LEU A 184 -23.94 17.82 -24.12
N PHE A 185 -22.87 17.44 -23.41
CA PHE A 185 -22.20 16.14 -23.55
C PHE A 185 -22.89 15.02 -22.75
N PHE A 186 -23.57 15.37 -21.65
CA PHE A 186 -24.34 14.42 -20.84
C PHE A 186 -25.78 14.18 -21.33
N ARG A 187 -26.11 14.66 -22.53
CA ARG A 187 -27.44 14.47 -23.13
C ARG A 187 -27.66 13.08 -23.76
N GLY A 188 -26.64 12.22 -23.74
CA GLY A 188 -26.72 10.83 -24.17
C GLY A 188 -27.19 9.88 -23.06
N ARG A 189 -28.39 10.08 -22.52
CA ARG A 189 -29.22 9.10 -21.76
C ARG A 189 -30.43 9.79 -21.11
N GLU A 190 -31.23 10.52 -21.89
CA GLU A 190 -32.66 10.61 -21.56
C GLU A 190 -33.34 9.50 -22.36
N ARG A 191 -33.78 8.44 -21.65
CA ARG A 191 -34.57 7.32 -22.18
C ARG A 191 -35.71 7.87 -23.05
N GLU A 192 -35.94 7.23 -24.19
CA GLU A 192 -37.21 7.30 -24.90
C GLU A 192 -38.37 7.13 -23.90
N PRO A 193 -39.39 7.99 -23.93
CA PRO A 193 -40.55 7.82 -23.08
C PRO A 193 -41.40 6.67 -23.62
N ASP A 194 -41.66 5.71 -22.73
CA ASP A 194 -42.60 4.61 -22.89
C ASP A 194 -43.95 5.13 -23.41
N GLU A 195 -44.36 4.63 -24.57
CA GLU A 195 -45.48 5.11 -25.36
C GLU A 195 -46.80 4.49 -24.86
N LYS A 196 -47.23 4.83 -23.64
CA LYS A 196 -48.62 4.61 -23.20
C LYS A 196 -49.14 5.77 -22.37
N GLY A 197 -49.93 6.63 -23.02
CA GLY A 197 -50.88 7.53 -22.37
C GLY A 197 -50.61 9.02 -22.54
N ARG A 198 -50.95 9.58 -23.71
CA ARG A 198 -51.21 11.02 -23.81
C ARG A 198 -52.54 11.32 -24.49
N ALA A 199 -53.54 11.55 -23.66
CA ALA A 199 -54.79 12.18 -24.07
C ALA A 199 -54.55 13.65 -24.46
N ARG A 200 -54.79 13.93 -25.74
CA ARG A 200 -55.36 15.15 -26.36
C ARG A 200 -55.08 16.52 -25.74
N ARG A 201 -54.47 17.40 -26.55
CA ARG A 201 -55.03 18.75 -26.80
C ARG A 201 -54.84 19.17 -28.25
N LYS A 202 -55.98 19.57 -28.85
CA LYS A 202 -56.25 19.88 -30.26
C LYS A 202 -55.45 21.07 -30.78
N ILE A 203 -54.92 20.95 -32.00
CA ILE A 203 -54.85 22.05 -32.98
C ILE A 203 -55.30 21.49 -34.34
N LYS A 204 -56.18 22.26 -35.00
CA LYS A 204 -56.84 22.01 -36.29
C LYS A 204 -55.81 21.93 -37.42
N GLU A 205 -55.95 20.95 -38.31
CA GLU A 205 -55.55 21.09 -39.70
C GLU A 205 -56.48 20.27 -40.62
N ILE A 206 -56.54 20.74 -41.87
CA ILE A 206 -57.64 20.63 -42.83
C ILE A 206 -57.60 19.29 -43.59
N GLU A 207 -58.78 18.73 -43.88
CA GLU A 207 -59.00 17.46 -44.59
C GLU A 207 -58.53 17.44 -46.05
N ALA A 208 -58.14 16.26 -46.52
CA ALA A 208 -58.52 15.74 -47.84
C ALA A 208 -58.90 14.25 -47.70
N PRO A 209 -59.85 13.72 -48.51
CA PRO A 209 -60.69 12.59 -48.09
C PRO A 209 -60.41 11.27 -48.84
N VAL A 210 -61.22 10.25 -48.48
CA VAL A 210 -61.67 9.07 -49.28
C VAL A 210 -60.91 7.75 -48.98
N PRO A 211 -61.57 6.56 -48.91
CA PRO A 211 -62.88 6.16 -48.36
C PRO A 211 -62.84 4.91 -47.43
N MET A 212 -63.98 4.68 -46.77
CA MET A 212 -64.44 3.51 -45.98
C MET A 212 -64.60 2.18 -46.78
N PRO A 213 -65.15 1.08 -46.20
CA PRO A 213 -65.02 0.44 -44.86
C PRO A 213 -64.84 -1.10 -44.96
N VAL A 214 -64.88 -1.85 -43.84
CA VAL A 214 -65.68 -3.08 -43.55
C VAL A 214 -65.06 -3.72 -42.28
N GLU A 215 -65.67 -3.67 -41.09
CA GLU A 215 -66.83 -4.40 -40.51
C GLU A 215 -66.46 -5.74 -39.82
N SER A 216 -67.28 -6.09 -38.83
CA SER A 216 -67.33 -7.28 -37.95
C SER A 216 -66.34 -7.36 -36.79
N ASP A 217 -66.67 -7.88 -35.61
CA ASP A 217 -67.91 -8.03 -34.81
C ASP A 217 -67.43 -8.60 -33.46
N GLY A 218 -68.24 -8.47 -32.40
CA GLY A 218 -68.18 -9.42 -31.27
C GLY A 218 -67.83 -8.91 -29.86
N GLU A 219 -68.68 -8.07 -29.27
CA GLU A 219 -69.49 -8.26 -28.03
C GLU A 219 -69.08 -9.33 -26.92
N PRO A 220 -69.59 -9.25 -25.66
CA PRO A 220 -68.95 -8.56 -24.52
C PRO A 220 -69.15 -9.28 -23.13
N LEU A 221 -69.21 -8.50 -22.02
CA LEU A 221 -69.73 -8.76 -20.65
C LEU A 221 -68.67 -9.17 -19.58
N ARG A 222 -68.63 -8.69 -18.32
CA ARG A 222 -69.60 -8.17 -17.30
C ARG A 222 -68.77 -7.43 -16.19
N LYS A 223 -69.09 -6.21 -15.70
CA LYS A 223 -69.90 -5.82 -14.49
C LYS A 223 -69.82 -6.76 -13.27
N ALA A 224 -69.85 -6.36 -11.99
CA ALA A 224 -69.79 -5.11 -11.21
C ALA A 224 -70.05 -5.48 -9.71
N SER A 225 -69.66 -4.61 -8.76
CA SER A 225 -70.24 -4.41 -7.39
C SER A 225 -70.14 -5.57 -6.36
N MET A 226 -70.18 -5.43 -5.02
CA MET A 226 -70.64 -4.40 -4.08
C MET A 226 -70.11 -4.69 -2.65
N GLU A 227 -70.37 -3.77 -1.72
CA GLU A 227 -69.99 -3.59 -0.30
C GLU A 227 -70.42 -4.68 0.73
N MET A 228 -69.79 -4.69 1.94
CA MET A 228 -70.41 -4.37 3.27
C MET A 228 -69.69 -4.91 4.54
N PHE A 229 -69.57 -4.02 5.56
CA PHE A 229 -69.65 -4.14 7.06
C PHE A 229 -68.78 -5.14 7.86
N ASP A 230 -68.40 -4.99 9.16
CA ASP A 230 -68.82 -4.13 10.30
C ASP A 230 -67.76 -4.16 11.46
N GLY A 231 -67.88 -3.28 12.48
CA GLY A 231 -67.34 -3.51 13.84
C GLY A 231 -66.90 -2.30 14.69
N ASN A 232 -67.58 -2.06 15.82
CA ASN A 232 -67.58 -0.83 16.67
C ASN A 232 -67.04 -1.04 18.12
N THR A 233 -66.98 0.06 18.90
CA THR A 233 -66.86 0.31 20.39
C THR A 233 -65.50 0.84 20.89
N GLY A 234 -65.35 1.90 21.73
CA GLY A 234 -66.24 2.91 22.34
C GLY A 234 -65.48 3.86 23.32
N THR A 235 -66.08 5.05 23.61
CA THR A 235 -65.89 6.00 24.75
C THR A 235 -64.55 6.78 24.90
N GLY A 236 -64.46 8.07 25.25
CA GLY A 236 -65.43 9.12 25.62
C GLY A 236 -64.77 10.50 25.89
N THR A 237 -65.59 11.56 25.84
CA THR A 237 -65.53 12.90 26.53
C THR A 237 -64.25 13.76 26.45
N GLY A 238 -64.27 15.06 26.17
CA GLY A 238 -65.36 16.02 26.00
C GLY A 238 -64.84 17.45 25.74
N THR A 239 -65.77 18.31 25.27
CA THR A 239 -65.95 19.75 25.57
C THR A 239 -64.75 20.70 25.46
N GLY A 240 -64.81 21.84 24.77
CA GLY A 240 -65.90 22.60 24.18
C GLY A 240 -65.31 23.79 23.42
N THR A 241 -65.89 24.14 22.27
CA THR A 241 -66.71 25.35 22.07
C THR A 241 -65.90 26.64 22.25
N GLY A 242 -65.59 27.36 21.18
CA GLY A 242 -66.55 28.07 20.33
C GLY A 242 -66.03 29.52 20.26
N THR A 243 -66.31 30.37 19.29
CA THR A 243 -67.36 30.50 18.28
C THR A 243 -66.82 31.56 17.32
N GLY A 244 -66.95 31.41 16.00
CA GLY A 244 -68.01 32.08 15.24
C GLY A 244 -67.66 33.55 14.91
N ARG A 245 -68.06 34.14 13.79
CA ARG A 245 -68.84 33.74 12.62
C ARG A 245 -68.85 34.97 11.70
N GLN A 246 -68.94 34.73 10.39
CA GLN A 246 -69.62 35.54 9.36
C GLN A 246 -69.18 37.01 9.13
N GLY A 247 -69.15 37.55 7.91
CA GLY A 247 -69.58 37.07 6.60
C GLY A 247 -69.74 38.27 5.65
N LEU A 248 -69.99 37.96 4.36
CA LEU A 248 -70.69 38.79 3.34
C LEU A 248 -69.96 40.08 2.89
N SER A 249 -70.01 40.56 1.64
CA SER A 249 -70.71 40.22 0.40
C SER A 249 -70.09 41.00 -0.78
N GLU A 250 -70.24 40.46 -2.01
CA GLU A 250 -70.55 41.11 -3.30
C GLU A 250 -69.68 42.21 -3.96
N ALA A 251 -69.29 41.89 -5.23
CA ALA A 251 -69.35 42.65 -6.50
C ALA A 251 -69.03 44.17 -6.51
N THR A 252 -68.29 44.78 -7.45
CA THR A 252 -68.30 44.69 -8.92
C THR A 252 -67.23 45.65 -9.49
N LEU A 253 -66.90 45.51 -10.80
CA LEU A 253 -66.37 46.52 -11.76
C LEU A 253 -64.85 46.81 -11.81
N ALA A 254 -64.29 46.59 -13.02
CA ALA A 254 -63.09 47.22 -13.60
C ALA A 254 -63.43 48.66 -14.13
N PRO A 255 -62.50 49.55 -14.56
CA PRO A 255 -61.16 49.29 -15.14
C PRO A 255 -60.01 50.32 -14.90
N ALA A 256 -58.86 50.02 -15.53
CA ALA A 256 -57.87 50.92 -16.17
C ALA A 256 -56.74 51.66 -15.38
N ALA A 257 -55.52 51.20 -15.66
CA ALA A 257 -54.31 51.92 -16.13
C ALA A 257 -53.42 52.82 -15.23
N ASN A 258 -52.15 52.40 -15.17
CA ASN A 258 -50.87 53.15 -15.16
C ASN A 258 -50.56 54.15 -14.02
N SER A 259 -49.51 53.87 -13.24
CA SER A 259 -48.15 54.33 -13.58
C SER A 259 -47.08 53.87 -12.57
N THR A 260 -45.90 53.69 -13.13
CA THR A 260 -44.58 53.39 -12.57
C THR A 260 -44.09 54.37 -11.51
N THR A 261 -43.49 53.88 -10.40
CA THR A 261 -42.29 54.45 -9.71
C THR A 261 -41.91 53.71 -8.41
N VAL A 262 -41.58 52.41 -8.44
CA VAL A 262 -40.85 51.78 -7.30
C VAL A 262 -39.91 50.68 -7.79
N ALA A 263 -38.77 51.03 -8.39
CA ALA A 263 -37.73 50.04 -8.71
C ALA A 263 -36.28 50.57 -8.68
N SER A 264 -36.05 51.89 -8.67
CA SER A 264 -34.68 52.44 -8.68
C SER A 264 -34.00 52.44 -7.30
N SER A 265 -34.74 52.35 -6.20
CA SER A 265 -34.17 52.51 -4.86
C SER A 265 -33.47 51.27 -4.29
N ARG A 266 -33.82 50.05 -4.74
CA ARG A 266 -33.20 48.81 -4.22
C ARG A 266 -31.83 48.52 -4.86
N PHE A 267 -31.66 48.84 -6.14
CA PHE A 267 -30.40 48.59 -6.86
C PHE A 267 -29.28 49.54 -6.41
N SER A 268 -29.62 50.81 -6.16
CA SER A 268 -28.67 51.79 -5.61
C SER A 268 -28.23 51.44 -4.18
N ARG A 269 -29.13 50.88 -3.35
CA ARG A 269 -28.78 50.40 -2.00
C ARG A 269 -27.86 49.18 -2.01
N LEU A 270 -28.09 48.21 -2.90
CA LEU A 270 -27.19 47.05 -3.04
C LEU A 270 -25.80 47.43 -3.58
N PHE A 271 -25.75 48.39 -4.52
CA PHE A 271 -24.48 48.92 -5.03
C PHE A 271 -23.71 49.70 -3.95
N LEU A 272 -24.40 50.55 -3.18
CA LEU A 272 -23.81 51.27 -2.04
C LEU A 272 -23.37 50.33 -0.92
N VAL A 273 -24.10 49.23 -0.66
CA VAL A 273 -23.69 48.21 0.31
C VAL A 273 -22.46 47.44 -0.18
N ALA A 274 -22.36 47.11 -1.47
CA ALA A 274 -21.17 46.47 -2.03
C ALA A 274 -19.94 47.39 -1.98
N VAL A 275 -20.11 48.69 -2.26
CA VAL A 275 -19.05 49.70 -2.14
C VAL A 275 -18.66 49.92 -0.68
N ALA A 276 -19.63 49.96 0.24
CA ALA A 276 -19.37 50.10 1.68
C ALA A 276 -18.69 48.86 2.27
N LEU A 277 -19.07 47.64 1.85
CA LEU A 277 -18.39 46.40 2.21
C LEU A 277 -16.98 46.37 1.66
N PHE A 278 -16.75 46.85 0.43
CA PHE A 278 -15.41 46.98 -0.14
C PHE A 278 -14.54 47.96 0.64
N ILE A 279 -15.05 49.16 0.96
CA ILE A 279 -14.31 50.16 1.76
C ILE A 279 -14.04 49.62 3.18
N SER A 280 -15.01 48.93 3.79
CA SER A 280 -14.86 48.35 5.13
C SER A 280 -13.85 47.19 5.14
N PHE A 281 -13.87 46.33 4.12
CA PHE A 281 -12.95 45.20 3.99
C PHE A 281 -11.52 45.66 3.65
N SER A 282 -11.39 46.69 2.81
CA SER A 282 -10.12 47.38 2.55
C SER A 282 -9.58 48.11 3.80
N ALA A 283 -10.45 48.68 4.64
CA ALA A 283 -10.06 49.30 5.91
C ALA A 283 -9.66 48.27 6.97
N ILE A 284 -10.30 47.09 7.00
CA ILE A 284 -9.92 45.96 7.87
C ILE A 284 -8.54 45.40 7.46
N LEU A 285 -8.29 45.28 6.15
CA LEU A 285 -6.97 44.88 5.63
C LEU A 285 -5.90 45.96 5.85
N ALA A 286 -6.27 47.26 5.81
CA ALA A 286 -5.36 48.35 6.12
C ALA A 286 -5.07 48.50 7.63
N THR A 287 -5.97 48.08 8.51
CA THR A 287 -5.75 48.09 9.98
C THR A 287 -5.00 46.87 10.48
N LEU A 288 -5.01 45.75 9.72
CA LEU A 288 -4.10 44.61 9.94
C LEU A 288 -2.61 44.95 9.71
N ARG A 289 -2.27 46.16 9.24
CA ARG A 289 -0.88 46.66 9.16
C ARG A 289 -0.26 47.07 10.50
N PHE A 290 -1.02 47.19 11.58
CA PHE A 290 -0.46 47.52 12.90
C PHE A 290 -1.12 46.70 14.02
N GLY A 291 -0.53 45.54 14.30
CA GLY A 291 -0.56 44.92 15.62
C GLY A 291 -1.62 43.85 15.87
N VAL A 292 -1.33 42.59 15.50
CA VAL A 292 -1.70 41.41 16.30
C VAL A 292 -0.63 40.32 16.12
N ARG A 293 0.06 39.96 17.21
CA ARG A 293 0.80 38.69 17.33
C ARG A 293 -0.24 37.55 17.45
N ALA A 294 -0.35 36.69 16.45
CA ALA A 294 -1.12 35.45 16.52
C ALA A 294 -0.21 34.26 16.13
N PRO A 295 0.44 33.59 17.10
CA PRO A 295 1.21 32.39 16.85
C PRO A 295 0.32 31.16 17.12
N SER A 296 -0.49 30.75 16.15
CA SER A 296 -1.22 29.46 16.26
C SER A 296 -1.93 28.97 14.99
N ILE A 297 -1.96 29.74 13.89
CA ILE A 297 -2.56 29.28 12.61
C ILE A 297 -1.53 29.27 11.45
N LEU A 298 -0.33 29.82 11.67
CA LEU A 298 0.72 29.96 10.64
C LEU A 298 1.80 28.88 10.62
N HIS A 299 1.67 27.79 11.39
CA HIS A 299 2.58 26.64 11.27
C HIS A 299 2.19 25.67 10.14
N TYR A 300 0.95 25.77 9.62
CA TYR A 300 0.41 24.90 8.58
C TYR A 300 0.50 25.46 7.14
N LEU A 301 1.03 26.67 6.95
CA LEU A 301 1.09 27.34 5.64
C LEU A 301 2.48 27.88 5.30
N LYS A 302 3.54 27.23 5.79
CA LYS A 302 4.87 27.37 5.15
C LYS A 302 4.88 26.48 3.91
N PRO A 303 5.15 27.00 2.71
CA PRO A 303 5.51 26.14 1.60
C PRO A 303 6.84 25.48 1.99
N THR A 304 6.81 24.15 2.11
CA THR A 304 8.01 23.33 2.03
C THR A 304 8.73 23.70 0.74
N ARG A 305 10.05 23.92 0.83
CA ARG A 305 10.91 24.11 -0.35
C ARG A 305 10.57 23.01 -1.35
N ASN A 306 10.18 23.41 -2.55
CA ASN A 306 9.98 22.53 -3.69
C ASN A 306 11.30 21.76 -3.95
N PRO A 307 11.39 20.43 -3.72
CA PRO A 307 12.61 19.68 -4.02
C PRO A 307 12.72 19.33 -5.51
N PHE A 308 11.74 19.70 -6.34
CA PHE A 308 11.75 19.41 -7.77
C PHE A 308 12.48 20.49 -8.60
N GLN A 309 13.75 20.73 -8.27
CA GLN A 309 14.74 20.88 -9.33
C GLN A 309 15.21 19.47 -9.64
N SER A 310 15.26 19.11 -10.93
CA SER A 310 15.73 17.83 -11.45
C SER A 310 16.79 17.23 -10.53
N SER A 311 16.40 16.24 -9.72
CA SER A 311 17.38 15.48 -8.97
C SER A 311 18.17 14.73 -10.03
N HIS A 312 19.35 15.25 -10.38
CA HIS A 312 20.42 14.35 -10.75
C HIS A 312 20.43 13.28 -9.67
N GLN A 313 20.11 12.03 -10.03
CA GLN A 313 20.24 10.89 -9.14
C GLN A 313 21.66 10.97 -8.58
N ARG A 314 21.80 11.41 -7.32
CA ARG A 314 23.09 11.36 -6.65
C ARG A 314 23.35 9.87 -6.49
N PRO A 315 24.45 9.33 -7.04
CA PRO A 315 24.75 7.91 -6.88
C PRO A 315 24.82 7.58 -5.38
N LEU A 316 24.50 6.34 -5.02
CA LEU A 316 24.70 5.84 -3.66
C LEU A 316 26.12 6.19 -3.21
N MET A 317 26.26 6.63 -1.97
CA MET A 317 27.57 7.00 -1.46
C MET A 317 28.41 5.71 -1.36
N ASN A 318 29.49 5.64 -2.14
CA ASN A 318 30.57 4.73 -1.79
C ASN A 318 31.45 5.40 -0.72
N SER A 319 32.31 4.64 -0.05
CA SER A 319 33.22 5.16 0.98
C SER A 319 34.11 6.31 0.48
N SER A 320 34.45 6.35 -0.82
CA SER A 320 35.22 7.47 -1.40
C SER A 320 34.43 8.79 -1.37
N MET A 321 33.11 8.73 -1.58
CA MET A 321 32.17 9.86 -1.62
C MET A 321 31.55 10.20 -0.26
N ALA A 322 31.54 9.26 0.69
CA ALA A 322 30.96 9.46 2.01
C ALA A 322 31.73 10.51 2.84
N PRO A 323 31.06 11.34 3.66
CA PRO A 323 31.71 12.14 4.70
C PRO A 323 32.57 11.27 5.64
N SER A 324 33.63 11.85 6.22
CA SER A 324 34.60 11.11 7.07
C SER A 324 33.96 10.36 8.24
N MET A 325 32.84 10.86 8.76
CA MET A 325 32.06 10.25 9.84
C MET A 325 31.47 8.87 9.47
N TYR A 326 31.20 8.59 8.20
CA TYR A 326 30.60 7.33 7.75
C TYR A 326 31.61 6.34 7.15
N LYS A 327 32.92 6.62 7.25
CA LYS A 327 33.96 5.79 6.61
C LYS A 327 34.51 4.67 7.48
N LYS A 328 34.37 4.76 8.80
CA LYS A 328 35.05 3.86 9.74
C LYS A 328 34.05 3.24 10.72
N PRO A 329 33.39 2.13 10.33
CA PRO A 329 32.54 1.36 11.23
C PRO A 329 33.29 1.02 12.54
N PRO A 330 32.65 1.18 13.71
CA PRO A 330 33.25 0.84 15.01
C PRO A 330 33.31 -0.68 15.27
N GLN A 331 32.70 -1.47 14.39
CA GLN A 331 32.63 -2.92 14.41
C GLN A 331 32.94 -3.43 13.00
N LEU A 332 33.70 -4.51 12.85
CA LEU A 332 33.95 -5.14 11.55
C LEU A 332 32.72 -5.94 11.10
N PRO A 333 32.52 -6.11 9.78
CA PRO A 333 31.46 -6.97 9.25
C PRO A 333 31.66 -8.46 9.62
N PRO A 334 30.57 -9.27 9.62
CA PRO A 334 30.66 -10.71 9.74
C PRO A 334 31.64 -11.37 8.75
N LYS A 335 32.24 -12.48 9.18
CA LYS A 335 33.10 -13.32 8.32
C LYS A 335 32.35 -14.53 7.80
N PHE A 336 32.67 -14.92 6.58
CA PHE A 336 32.11 -16.08 5.89
C PHE A 336 33.21 -17.05 5.43
N THR A 337 34.12 -17.43 6.33
CA THR A 337 35.28 -18.30 6.03
C THR A 337 35.17 -19.71 6.61
N ALA A 338 33.98 -20.15 7.06
CA ALA A 338 33.82 -21.46 7.66
C ALA A 338 34.11 -22.57 6.64
N THR A 339 34.70 -23.65 7.14
CA THR A 339 34.84 -24.94 6.43
C THR A 339 33.86 -25.94 7.05
N PRO A 340 33.48 -27.03 6.37
CA PRO A 340 32.62 -28.05 6.96
C PRO A 340 33.10 -28.53 8.33
N ALA A 341 34.41 -28.73 8.50
CA ALA A 341 35.00 -29.18 9.75
C ALA A 341 35.02 -28.11 10.85
N SER A 342 35.32 -26.84 10.51
CA SER A 342 35.31 -25.77 11.51
C SER A 342 33.90 -25.48 11.98
N LEU A 343 32.92 -25.49 11.09
CA LEU A 343 31.53 -25.18 11.40
C LEU A 343 30.95 -26.13 12.47
N LEU A 344 31.17 -27.45 12.32
CA LEU A 344 30.76 -28.43 13.34
C LEU A 344 31.53 -28.29 14.66
N LYS A 345 32.83 -28.00 14.58
CA LYS A 345 33.68 -27.79 15.77
C LYS A 345 33.24 -26.57 16.56
N ASP A 346 32.98 -25.46 15.88
CA ASP A 346 32.57 -24.19 16.48
C ASP A 346 31.17 -24.35 17.11
N THR A 347 30.27 -25.06 16.42
CA THR A 347 28.95 -25.45 16.95
C THR A 347 29.07 -26.22 18.28
N GLN A 348 29.93 -27.25 18.33
CA GLN A 348 30.14 -28.01 19.57
C GLN A 348 30.71 -27.13 20.69
N ALA A 349 31.63 -26.22 20.36
CA ALA A 349 32.19 -25.30 21.35
C ALA A 349 31.15 -24.33 21.93
N LEU A 350 30.21 -23.83 21.11
CA LEU A 350 29.08 -23.01 21.57
C LEU A 350 28.20 -23.79 22.53
N ILE A 351 27.83 -25.02 22.16
CA ILE A 351 27.00 -25.92 22.97
C ILE A 351 27.68 -26.23 24.31
N ASP A 352 28.96 -26.60 24.29
CA ASP A 352 29.71 -26.96 25.50
C ASP A 352 29.85 -25.77 26.46
N ARG A 353 30.08 -24.56 25.92
CA ARG A 353 30.12 -23.33 26.72
C ARG A 353 28.77 -23.06 27.39
N SER A 354 27.68 -23.12 26.63
CA SER A 354 26.35 -22.83 27.13
C SER A 354 25.90 -23.86 28.18
N ARG A 355 26.18 -25.14 27.93
CA ARG A 355 25.96 -26.23 28.90
C ARG A 355 26.73 -25.99 30.19
N ALA A 356 28.02 -25.60 30.10
CA ALA A 356 28.84 -25.33 31.28
C ALA A 356 28.31 -24.15 32.11
N ILE A 357 27.73 -23.12 31.48
CA ILE A 357 27.09 -21.99 32.18
C ILE A 357 25.86 -22.47 32.96
N GLN A 358 25.00 -23.28 32.32
CA GLN A 358 23.80 -23.83 32.96
C GLN A 358 24.14 -24.80 34.11
N ASP A 359 25.18 -25.62 33.94
CA ASP A 359 25.65 -26.53 34.99
C ASP A 359 26.28 -25.78 36.16
N GLY A 360 27.07 -24.74 35.87
CA GLY A 360 27.64 -23.84 36.89
C GLY A 360 26.55 -23.12 37.69
N LEU A 361 25.52 -22.62 36.99
CA LEU A 361 24.35 -22.00 37.61
C LEU A 361 23.69 -22.92 38.64
N VAL A 362 23.38 -24.16 38.26
CA VAL A 362 22.72 -25.13 39.14
C VAL A 362 23.60 -25.54 40.32
N LYS A 363 24.92 -25.61 40.11
CA LYS A 363 25.88 -25.95 41.15
C LYS A 363 26.04 -24.84 42.19
N ASP A 364 26.07 -23.58 41.75
CA ASP A 364 26.52 -22.46 42.58
C ASP A 364 25.34 -21.66 43.19
N VAL A 365 24.13 -21.76 42.64
CA VAL A 365 22.95 -20.99 43.08
C VAL A 365 21.92 -21.90 43.75
N THR A 366 21.55 -21.57 44.99
CA THR A 366 20.44 -22.21 45.72
C THR A 366 19.12 -21.48 45.49
N ILE A 367 17.99 -22.19 45.63
CA ILE A 367 16.63 -21.63 45.44
C ILE A 367 16.39 -20.37 46.28
N ASP A 368 16.83 -20.36 47.55
CA ASP A 368 16.68 -19.21 48.45
C ASP A 368 17.51 -17.99 48.01
N ARG A 369 18.58 -18.20 47.24
CA ARG A 369 19.50 -17.16 46.73
C ARG A 369 19.31 -16.84 45.24
N ALA A 370 18.40 -17.52 44.57
CA ALA A 370 18.08 -17.30 43.16
C ALA A 370 17.52 -15.88 42.94
N VAL A 371 18.18 -15.06 42.14
CA VAL A 371 17.75 -13.71 41.74
C VAL A 371 18.02 -13.53 40.24
N PHE A 372 17.38 -12.56 39.58
CA PHE A 372 17.53 -12.39 38.13
C PHE A 372 19.01 -12.30 37.70
N LYS A 373 19.80 -11.54 38.47
CA LYS A 373 21.22 -11.29 38.22
C LYS A 373 22.09 -12.55 38.21
N ASN A 374 21.79 -13.56 39.03
CA ASN A 374 22.60 -14.78 39.12
C ASN A 374 21.96 -16.00 38.44
N VAL A 375 20.73 -15.89 37.93
CA VAL A 375 20.02 -16.96 37.21
C VAL A 375 19.83 -16.65 35.72
N LEU A 376 19.01 -15.64 35.39
CA LEU A 376 18.68 -15.35 33.98
C LEU A 376 19.77 -14.54 33.28
N LEU A 377 20.35 -13.55 33.95
CA LEU A 377 21.32 -12.67 33.30
C LEU A 377 22.53 -13.41 32.70
N PRO A 378 23.16 -14.40 33.38
CA PRO A 378 24.27 -15.15 32.79
C PRO A 378 23.88 -15.93 31.54
N VAL A 379 22.66 -16.53 31.53
CA VAL A 379 22.13 -17.26 30.37
C VAL A 379 21.85 -16.31 29.22
N ALA A 380 21.18 -15.19 29.48
CA ALA A 380 20.87 -14.18 28.47
C ALA A 380 22.13 -13.56 27.83
N LEU A 381 23.19 -13.36 28.61
CA LEU A 381 24.48 -12.90 28.10
C LEU A 381 25.20 -13.95 27.25
N ASP A 382 25.01 -15.24 27.55
CA ASP A 382 25.49 -16.33 26.72
C ASP A 382 24.70 -16.45 25.42
N ASP A 383 23.36 -16.35 25.48
CA ASP A 383 22.47 -16.35 24.31
C ASP A 383 22.83 -15.18 23.37
N ASN A 384 23.11 -14.00 23.91
CA ASN A 384 23.64 -12.85 23.17
C ASN A 384 24.91 -13.23 22.37
N LYS A 385 25.86 -13.91 23.01
CA LYS A 385 27.14 -14.32 22.39
C LYS A 385 26.95 -15.48 21.41
N MET A 386 26.11 -16.45 21.74
CA MET A 386 25.80 -17.61 20.91
C MET A 386 25.10 -17.22 19.61
N ALA A 387 24.15 -16.29 19.66
CA ALA A 387 23.40 -15.84 18.49
C ALA A 387 24.28 -15.20 17.40
N ILE A 388 25.39 -14.56 17.77
CA ILE A 388 26.35 -13.95 16.83
C ILE A 388 26.99 -14.97 15.88
N GLU A 389 27.20 -16.20 16.34
CA GLU A 389 27.87 -17.26 15.58
C GLU A 389 26.87 -18.27 15.03
N SER A 390 25.90 -18.71 15.86
CA SER A 390 24.90 -19.71 15.47
C SER A 390 24.04 -19.30 14.28
N HIS A 391 23.69 -18.01 14.15
CA HIS A 391 22.93 -17.51 13.00
C HIS A 391 23.73 -17.65 11.69
N ILE A 392 25.05 -17.37 11.70
CA ILE A 392 25.91 -17.56 10.53
C ILE A 392 26.09 -19.05 10.22
N ILE A 393 26.28 -19.86 11.25
CA ILE A 393 26.38 -21.33 11.16
C ILE A 393 25.16 -21.90 10.43
N GLY A 394 23.94 -21.51 10.82
CA GLY A 394 22.70 -21.94 10.19
C GLY A 394 22.42 -21.28 8.82
N PHE A 395 22.99 -20.10 8.55
CA PHE A 395 22.77 -19.39 7.29
C PHE A 395 23.44 -20.05 6.08
N TYR A 396 24.56 -20.76 6.27
CA TYR A 396 25.31 -21.37 5.17
C TYR A 396 24.48 -22.34 4.32
N GLN A 397 23.58 -23.12 4.92
CA GLN A 397 22.70 -24.03 4.19
C GLN A 397 21.79 -23.32 3.18
N ALA A 398 21.49 -22.03 3.41
CA ALA A 398 20.60 -21.24 2.58
C ALA A 398 21.32 -20.55 1.41
N VAL A 399 22.64 -20.39 1.44
CA VAL A 399 23.33 -19.52 0.47
C VAL A 399 24.65 -20.05 -0.11
N SER A 400 25.30 -21.01 0.55
CA SER A 400 26.60 -21.53 0.11
C SER A 400 26.48 -22.23 -1.24
N THR A 401 27.44 -22.00 -2.14
CA THR A 401 27.56 -22.78 -3.39
C THR A 401 28.19 -24.15 -3.16
N ASP A 402 28.97 -24.33 -2.08
CA ASP A 402 29.54 -25.62 -1.69
C ASP A 402 28.50 -26.49 -0.95
N LYS A 403 28.15 -27.63 -1.56
CA LYS A 403 27.23 -28.61 -0.99
C LYS A 403 27.73 -29.17 0.34
N ALA A 404 29.02 -29.48 0.46
CA ALA A 404 29.55 -30.06 1.70
C ALA A 404 29.43 -29.08 2.88
N LEU A 405 29.58 -27.78 2.61
CA LEU A 405 29.36 -26.74 3.61
C LEU A 405 27.88 -26.56 3.96
N ARG A 406 26.97 -26.67 2.98
CA ARG A 406 25.52 -26.67 3.25
C ARG A 406 25.12 -27.86 4.12
N ASP A 407 25.55 -29.07 3.76
CA ASP A 407 25.26 -30.29 4.52
C ASP A 407 25.78 -30.16 5.97
N ALA A 408 27.01 -29.67 6.17
CA ALA A 408 27.55 -29.42 7.50
C ALA A 408 26.81 -28.34 8.29
N SER A 409 26.29 -27.31 7.62
CA SER A 409 25.45 -26.26 8.20
C SER A 409 24.12 -26.84 8.69
N THR A 410 23.47 -27.69 7.91
CA THR A 410 22.26 -28.43 8.31
C THR A 410 22.54 -29.38 9.49
N ASP A 411 23.67 -30.10 9.47
CA ASP A 411 24.07 -30.97 10.59
C ASP A 411 24.34 -30.16 11.87
N ALA A 412 24.95 -28.98 11.75
CA ALA A 412 25.18 -28.08 12.88
C ALA A 412 23.89 -27.49 13.46
N GLU A 413 22.94 -27.07 12.60
CA GLU A 413 21.63 -26.61 13.05
C GLU A 413 20.91 -27.71 13.83
N LYS A 414 20.99 -28.97 13.37
CA LYS A 414 20.47 -30.11 14.11
C LYS A 414 21.10 -30.26 15.51
N LEU A 415 22.43 -30.09 15.63
CA LEU A 415 23.10 -30.12 16.94
C LEU A 415 22.63 -28.97 17.86
N LEU A 416 22.44 -27.77 17.30
CA LEU A 416 21.93 -26.62 18.03
C LEU A 416 20.48 -26.83 18.47
N ASP A 417 19.64 -27.42 17.63
CA ASP A 417 18.26 -27.77 17.95
C ASP A 417 18.18 -28.83 19.05
N ASP A 418 19.00 -29.89 18.96
CA ASP A 418 19.11 -30.92 19.99
C ASP A 418 19.52 -30.31 21.34
N PHE A 419 20.51 -29.40 21.33
CA PHE A 419 20.92 -28.67 22.54
C PHE A 419 19.84 -27.72 23.06
N SER A 420 19.14 -27.01 22.18
CA SER A 420 18.01 -26.15 22.56
C SER A 420 16.90 -26.95 23.26
N ILE A 421 16.59 -28.14 22.73
CA ILE A 421 15.66 -29.08 23.38
C ILE A 421 16.22 -29.54 24.73
N GLU A 422 17.48 -29.97 24.81
CA GLU A 422 18.14 -30.36 26.07
C GLU A 422 18.02 -29.26 27.13
N SER A 423 18.45 -28.04 26.79
CA SER A 423 18.46 -26.87 27.68
C SER A 423 17.05 -26.47 28.12
N SER A 424 16.09 -26.42 27.19
CA SER A 424 14.70 -26.06 27.49
C SER A 424 13.98 -27.05 28.43
N MET A 425 14.55 -28.25 28.61
CA MET A 425 14.01 -29.32 29.46
C MET A 425 14.76 -29.47 30.79
N ARG A 426 15.66 -28.54 31.13
CA ARG A 426 16.42 -28.53 32.39
C ARG A 426 15.54 -28.16 33.58
N GLU A 427 14.98 -29.16 34.25
CA GLU A 427 14.14 -28.97 35.46
C GLU A 427 14.89 -28.24 36.60
N ASP A 428 16.16 -28.55 36.77
CA ASP A 428 17.05 -27.94 37.75
C ASP A 428 17.23 -26.43 37.50
N VAL A 429 17.42 -26.02 36.24
CA VAL A 429 17.46 -24.60 35.85
C VAL A 429 16.08 -23.96 36.03
N PHE A 430 15.00 -24.62 35.59
CA PHE A 430 13.64 -24.10 35.73
C PHE A 430 13.25 -23.83 37.19
N LYS A 431 13.63 -24.69 38.14
CA LYS A 431 13.38 -24.45 39.57
C LYS A 431 14.00 -23.14 40.06
N LEU A 432 15.17 -22.77 39.54
CA LEU A 432 15.81 -21.50 39.86
C LEU A 432 15.05 -20.34 39.21
N VAL A 433 14.66 -20.46 37.94
CA VAL A 433 13.88 -19.44 37.21
C VAL A 433 12.52 -19.19 37.88
N ASP A 434 11.82 -20.25 38.28
CA ASP A 434 10.56 -20.15 39.01
C ASP A 434 10.75 -19.44 40.36
N ALA A 435 11.82 -19.78 41.10
CA ALA A 435 12.15 -19.10 42.35
C ALA A 435 12.42 -17.59 42.15
N VAL A 436 13.08 -17.19 41.05
CA VAL A 436 13.25 -15.77 40.70
C VAL A 436 11.89 -15.10 40.45
N LEU A 437 11.01 -15.73 39.67
CA LEU A 437 9.68 -15.17 39.38
C LEU A 437 8.86 -14.98 40.66
N GLN A 438 8.88 -15.96 41.59
CA GLN A 438 8.13 -15.88 42.85
C GLN A 438 8.62 -14.76 43.78
N LYS A 439 9.90 -14.36 43.68
CA LYS A 439 10.45 -13.26 44.48
C LYS A 439 9.96 -11.88 44.06
N LYS A 440 9.44 -11.73 42.84
CA LYS A 440 8.89 -10.47 42.31
C LYS A 440 9.86 -9.30 42.47
N GLU A 441 11.09 -9.50 42.02
CA GLU A 441 12.11 -8.45 42.02
C GLU A 441 11.65 -7.26 41.16
N SER A 442 12.08 -6.05 41.52
CA SER A 442 11.84 -4.88 40.67
C SER A 442 12.89 -4.84 39.56
N LEU A 443 12.52 -5.31 38.37
CA LEU A 443 13.36 -5.30 37.18
C LEU A 443 12.98 -4.16 36.24
N ASP A 444 13.88 -3.78 35.32
CA ASP A 444 13.49 -2.95 34.19
C ASP A 444 12.51 -3.71 33.28
N PRO A 445 11.72 -3.00 32.44
CA PRO A 445 10.66 -3.64 31.65
C PRO A 445 11.14 -4.78 30.73
N GLU A 446 12.32 -4.67 30.14
CA GLU A 446 12.82 -5.69 29.21
C GLU A 446 13.34 -6.92 29.96
N SER A 447 14.04 -6.73 31.09
CA SER A 447 14.44 -7.82 31.99
C SER A 447 13.24 -8.55 32.59
N GLN A 448 12.19 -7.82 32.98
CA GLN A 448 10.94 -8.42 33.47
C GLN A 448 10.29 -9.28 32.37
N ARG A 449 10.21 -8.75 31.14
CA ARG A 449 9.67 -9.49 29.99
C ARG A 449 10.50 -10.74 29.68
N LEU A 450 11.83 -10.66 29.77
CA LEU A 450 12.70 -11.83 29.60
C LEU A 450 12.35 -12.92 30.61
N LEU A 451 12.30 -12.58 31.90
CA LEU A 451 11.94 -13.51 32.97
C LEU A 451 10.58 -14.18 32.72
N GLU A 452 9.56 -13.40 32.37
CA GLU A 452 8.22 -13.90 32.09
C GLU A 452 8.17 -14.81 30.86
N LYS A 453 8.84 -14.40 29.77
CA LYS A 453 8.89 -15.18 28.52
C LYS A 453 9.67 -16.48 28.71
N ASP A 454 10.80 -16.47 29.40
CA ASP A 454 11.60 -17.67 29.64
C ASP A 454 10.90 -18.64 30.57
N HIS A 455 10.31 -18.14 31.68
CA HIS A 455 9.50 -18.98 32.57
C HIS A 455 8.33 -19.63 31.84
N LYS A 456 7.59 -18.85 31.04
CA LYS A 456 6.50 -19.37 30.20
C LYS A 456 7.01 -20.39 29.17
N SER A 457 8.18 -20.15 28.55
CA SER A 457 8.81 -21.13 27.65
C SER A 457 9.09 -22.46 28.36
N TYR A 458 9.60 -22.47 29.58
CA TYR A 458 9.80 -23.71 30.34
C TYR A 458 8.50 -24.47 30.63
N ILE A 459 7.44 -23.75 31.02
CA ILE A 459 6.11 -24.35 31.20
C ILE A 459 5.61 -24.98 29.90
N ARG A 460 5.74 -24.25 28.79
CA ARG A 460 5.34 -24.71 27.45
C ARG A 460 6.21 -25.84 26.90
N ASN A 461 7.39 -26.05 27.47
CA ASN A 461 8.23 -27.21 27.22
C ASN A 461 7.92 -28.38 28.18
N GLY A 462 6.83 -28.30 28.95
CA GLY A 462 6.36 -29.43 29.76
C GLY A 462 7.06 -29.59 31.10
N LEU A 463 7.81 -28.59 31.57
CA LEU A 463 8.42 -28.66 32.91
C LEU A 463 7.43 -28.50 34.06
N ASN A 464 6.21 -28.05 33.76
CA ASN A 464 5.10 -28.09 34.72
C ASN A 464 4.40 -29.47 34.79
N LEU A 465 4.66 -30.37 33.84
CA LEU A 465 4.16 -31.75 33.91
C LEU A 465 4.88 -32.49 35.03
N PRO A 466 4.22 -33.36 35.81
CA PRO A 466 4.92 -34.23 36.75
C PRO A 466 5.99 -35.08 36.06
N ALA A 467 7.13 -35.30 36.71
CA ALA A 467 8.14 -36.23 36.20
C ALA A 467 7.54 -37.65 36.07
N GLY A 468 7.84 -38.33 34.96
CA GLY A 468 7.32 -39.66 34.63
C GLY A 468 6.76 -39.73 33.20
N SER A 469 5.92 -40.74 32.96
CA SER A 469 5.50 -41.15 31.60
C SER A 469 4.89 -40.05 30.74
N GLN A 470 4.11 -39.12 31.33
CA GLN A 470 3.52 -38.01 30.57
C GLN A 470 4.59 -37.04 30.05
N ARG A 471 5.59 -36.71 30.87
CA ARG A 471 6.69 -35.82 30.47
C ARG A 471 7.63 -36.51 29.48
N ASP A 472 7.90 -37.80 29.69
CA ASP A 472 8.69 -38.61 28.75
C ASP A 472 8.00 -38.67 27.38
N ARG A 473 6.69 -38.92 27.36
CA ARG A 473 5.89 -38.89 26.14
C ARG A 473 5.91 -37.52 25.46
N PHE A 474 5.74 -36.44 26.21
CA PHE A 474 5.85 -35.08 25.66
C PHE A 474 7.21 -34.82 25.00
N LYS A 475 8.30 -35.31 25.61
CA LYS A 475 9.65 -35.21 25.04
C LYS A 475 9.78 -36.00 23.74
N GLU A 476 9.31 -37.24 23.71
CA GLU A 476 9.28 -38.07 22.49
C GLU A 476 8.52 -37.38 21.36
N ILE A 477 7.35 -36.81 21.68
CA ILE A 477 6.53 -36.05 20.72
C ILE A 477 7.34 -34.87 20.14
N LYS A 478 7.97 -34.05 21.00
CA LYS A 478 8.79 -32.93 20.54
C LYS A 478 9.91 -33.35 19.60
N GLN A 479 10.62 -34.43 19.93
CA GLN A 479 11.70 -34.97 19.11
C GLN A 479 11.17 -35.43 17.74
N ARG A 480 10.02 -36.13 17.72
CA ARG A 480 9.41 -36.58 16.48
C ARG A 480 8.90 -35.41 15.62
N LEU A 481 8.29 -34.39 16.23
CA LEU A 481 7.86 -33.17 15.53
C LEU A 481 9.04 -32.42 14.89
N SER A 482 10.18 -32.33 15.58
CA SER A 482 11.40 -31.75 15.01
C SER A 482 11.89 -32.55 13.79
N ALA A 483 11.96 -33.88 13.92
CA ALA A 483 12.35 -34.76 12.80
C ALA A 483 11.39 -34.64 11.60
N ILE A 484 10.08 -34.60 11.84
CA ILE A 484 9.08 -34.38 10.79
C ILE A 484 9.30 -33.03 10.10
N SER A 485 9.61 -31.97 10.86
CA SER A 485 9.85 -30.64 10.28
C SER A 485 11.02 -30.63 9.29
N ILE A 486 12.12 -31.26 9.69
CA ILE A 486 13.31 -31.39 8.84
C ILE A 486 12.99 -32.19 7.58
N GLU A 487 12.35 -33.36 7.73
CA GLU A 487 12.00 -34.24 6.62
C GLU A 487 11.03 -33.56 5.63
N PHE A 488 9.98 -32.92 6.15
CA PHE A 488 8.98 -32.22 5.35
C PHE A 488 9.60 -31.10 4.52
N GLN A 489 10.45 -30.27 5.14
CA GLN A 489 11.08 -29.15 4.45
C GLN A 489 12.14 -29.61 3.46
N LYS A 490 12.87 -30.68 3.78
CA LYS A 490 13.80 -31.33 2.84
C LYS A 490 13.07 -31.80 1.59
N ASN A 491 11.93 -32.50 1.75
CA ASN A 491 11.13 -32.97 0.64
C ASN A 491 10.64 -31.82 -0.27
N LEU A 492 10.29 -30.66 0.31
CA LEU A 492 9.93 -29.46 -0.46
C LEU A 492 11.12 -28.87 -1.23
N ASN A 493 12.28 -28.76 -0.56
CA ASN A 493 13.47 -28.10 -1.10
C ASN A 493 14.11 -28.95 -2.21
N GLU A 494 14.20 -30.26 -2.00
CA GLU A 494 14.82 -31.23 -2.92
C GLU A 494 13.86 -31.75 -3.99
N GLU A 495 12.62 -31.28 -4.03
CA GLU A 495 11.64 -31.61 -5.07
C GLU A 495 12.20 -31.28 -6.47
N GLN A 496 12.21 -32.26 -7.38
CA GLN A 496 12.73 -32.14 -8.76
C GLN A 496 11.75 -32.71 -9.81
N GLY A 497 10.49 -32.85 -9.43
CA GLY A 497 9.40 -33.27 -10.29
C GLY A 497 9.09 -32.27 -11.40
N GLY A 498 8.29 -32.75 -12.34
CA GLY A 498 7.93 -32.02 -13.54
C GLY A 498 7.12 -32.89 -14.49
N ILE A 499 6.77 -32.32 -15.63
CA ILE A 499 5.94 -32.97 -16.65
C ILE A 499 6.60 -32.78 -18.01
N TRP A 500 6.62 -33.84 -18.81
CA TRP A 500 7.02 -33.77 -20.21
C TRP A 500 5.86 -33.27 -21.08
N PHE A 501 6.10 -32.19 -21.82
CA PHE A 501 5.16 -31.63 -22.80
C PHE A 501 5.80 -31.54 -24.18
N SER A 502 5.02 -31.69 -25.25
CA SER A 502 5.45 -31.26 -26.57
C SER A 502 5.48 -29.72 -26.65
N ARG A 503 6.17 -29.16 -27.66
CA ARG A 503 6.20 -27.70 -27.87
C ARG A 503 4.79 -27.15 -28.15
N GLU A 504 3.95 -27.93 -28.82
CA GLU A 504 2.56 -27.58 -29.13
C GLU A 504 1.68 -27.54 -27.87
N GLU A 505 1.92 -28.43 -26.90
CA GLU A 505 1.19 -28.42 -25.63
C GLU A 505 1.51 -27.18 -24.76
N LEU A 506 2.66 -26.54 -25.00
CA LEU A 506 3.10 -25.29 -24.35
C LEU A 506 2.80 -24.04 -25.16
N ASP A 507 1.87 -24.10 -26.12
CA ASP A 507 1.45 -22.94 -26.91
C ASP A 507 1.10 -21.73 -26.02
N GLY A 508 1.63 -20.56 -26.43
CA GLY A 508 1.53 -19.26 -25.75
C GLY A 508 2.46 -19.05 -24.56
N VAL A 509 3.10 -20.08 -24.01
CA VAL A 509 4.17 -19.88 -23.02
C VAL A 509 5.32 -19.11 -23.69
N PRO A 510 5.87 -18.06 -23.05
CA PRO A 510 6.96 -17.27 -23.64
C PRO A 510 8.17 -18.10 -24.09
N ASP A 511 8.72 -17.80 -25.28
CA ASP A 511 9.83 -18.56 -25.87
C ASP A 511 11.08 -18.57 -24.96
N ASP A 512 11.33 -17.51 -24.20
CA ASP A 512 12.45 -17.44 -23.24
C ASP A 512 12.33 -18.46 -22.11
N VAL A 513 11.10 -18.84 -21.73
CA VAL A 513 10.84 -19.93 -20.78
C VAL A 513 10.99 -21.27 -21.50
N VAL A 514 10.31 -21.45 -22.63
CA VAL A 514 10.26 -22.71 -23.38
C VAL A 514 11.65 -23.16 -23.84
N ASP A 515 12.46 -22.25 -24.36
CA ASP A 515 13.81 -22.52 -24.87
C ASP A 515 14.81 -22.79 -23.74
N GLY A 516 14.49 -22.41 -22.50
CA GLY A 516 15.26 -22.75 -21.30
C GLY A 516 14.98 -24.15 -20.75
N LEU A 517 13.92 -24.83 -21.21
CA LEU A 517 13.55 -26.15 -20.70
C LEU A 517 14.45 -27.26 -21.24
N LYS A 518 14.69 -28.29 -20.42
CA LYS A 518 15.46 -29.45 -20.83
C LYS A 518 14.71 -30.25 -21.91
N ILE A 519 15.39 -30.54 -23.02
CA ILE A 519 14.89 -31.42 -24.09
C ILE A 519 15.03 -32.88 -23.66
N GLY A 520 13.98 -33.66 -23.89
CA GLY A 520 13.92 -35.09 -23.58
C GLY A 520 14.62 -35.95 -24.62
N GLU A 521 15.11 -37.09 -24.15
CA GLU A 521 15.74 -38.14 -24.95
C GLU A 521 14.98 -39.45 -24.76
N GLY A 522 15.18 -40.42 -25.65
CA GLY A 522 14.56 -41.75 -25.56
C GLY A 522 13.04 -41.69 -25.64
N GLU A 523 12.34 -42.18 -24.61
CA GLU A 523 10.87 -42.20 -24.57
C GLU A 523 10.20 -40.81 -24.56
N ASN A 524 10.99 -39.76 -24.27
CA ASN A 524 10.56 -38.36 -24.29
C ASN A 524 11.26 -37.55 -25.39
N GLU A 525 11.80 -38.21 -26.41
CA GLU A 525 12.49 -37.54 -27.51
C GLU A 525 11.63 -36.42 -28.12
N GLY A 526 12.20 -35.20 -28.13
CA GLY A 526 11.55 -33.99 -28.65
C GLY A 526 10.54 -33.32 -27.71
N LYS A 527 10.30 -33.86 -26.51
CA LYS A 527 9.50 -33.19 -25.47
C LYS A 527 10.37 -32.28 -24.60
N LEU A 528 9.73 -31.37 -23.88
CA LEU A 528 10.34 -30.39 -22.99
C LEU A 528 9.95 -30.69 -21.54
N TRP A 529 10.92 -30.67 -20.64
CA TRP A 529 10.70 -30.91 -19.20
C TRP A 529 10.30 -29.62 -18.51
N LEU A 530 9.02 -29.51 -18.18
CA LEU A 530 8.51 -28.40 -17.37
C LEU A 530 8.64 -28.75 -15.88
N THR A 531 9.45 -28.01 -15.13
CA THR A 531 9.59 -28.24 -13.68
C THR A 531 8.44 -27.61 -12.89
N PHE A 532 8.25 -28.02 -11.63
CA PHE A 532 7.34 -27.34 -10.71
C PHE A 532 7.98 -26.14 -9.98
N LYS A 533 9.16 -25.68 -10.42
CA LYS A 533 9.80 -24.47 -9.89
C LYS A 533 9.10 -23.23 -10.43
N TYR A 534 9.08 -22.16 -9.63
CA TYR A 534 8.31 -20.95 -9.90
C TYR A 534 8.63 -20.28 -11.26
N PRO A 535 9.88 -20.25 -11.74
CA PRO A 535 10.21 -19.69 -13.06
C PRO A 535 9.55 -20.42 -14.23
N ASP A 536 9.23 -21.71 -14.09
CA ASP A 536 8.58 -22.50 -15.14
C ASP A 536 7.07 -22.57 -14.88
N LEU A 537 6.68 -22.90 -13.64
CA LEU A 537 5.31 -23.14 -13.20
C LEU A 537 4.38 -21.94 -13.44
N PHE A 538 4.77 -20.75 -12.96
CA PHE A 538 3.87 -19.60 -13.00
C PHE A 538 3.68 -19.04 -14.40
N PRO A 539 4.73 -18.90 -15.25
CA PRO A 539 4.52 -18.55 -16.64
C PRO A 539 3.62 -19.55 -17.38
N THR A 540 3.80 -20.86 -17.19
CA THR A 540 2.92 -21.84 -17.84
C THR A 540 1.47 -21.70 -17.40
N LEU A 541 1.19 -21.55 -16.10
CA LEU A 541 -0.17 -21.33 -15.62
C LEU A 541 -0.78 -19.99 -16.09
N LYS A 542 0.03 -18.97 -16.34
CA LYS A 542 -0.41 -17.65 -16.82
C LYS A 542 -0.63 -17.61 -18.33
N TYR A 543 0.18 -18.31 -19.11
CA TYR A 543 0.29 -18.10 -20.56
C TYR A 543 -0.12 -19.31 -21.41
N ALA A 544 -0.04 -20.54 -20.88
CA ALA A 544 -0.40 -21.72 -21.66
C ALA A 544 -1.86 -21.64 -22.12
N THR A 545 -2.05 -21.65 -23.44
CA THR A 545 -3.35 -21.35 -24.03
C THR A 545 -4.31 -22.54 -23.98
N ASN A 546 -3.78 -23.76 -23.80
CA ASN A 546 -4.51 -25.01 -23.64
C ASN A 546 -4.92 -25.22 -22.17
N ALA A 547 -6.23 -25.33 -21.91
CA ALA A 547 -6.77 -25.53 -20.57
C ALA A 547 -6.37 -26.88 -19.94
N GLU A 548 -6.22 -27.94 -20.75
CA GLU A 548 -5.79 -29.25 -20.26
C GLU A 548 -4.32 -29.22 -19.82
N THR A 549 -3.46 -28.47 -20.52
CA THR A 549 -2.08 -28.21 -20.07
C THR A 549 -2.10 -27.53 -18.70
N ARG A 550 -2.87 -26.44 -18.53
CA ARG A 550 -2.96 -25.73 -17.24
C ARG A 550 -3.50 -26.63 -16.13
N LYS A 551 -4.53 -27.43 -16.41
CA LYS A 551 -5.11 -28.38 -15.46
C LYS A 551 -4.10 -29.44 -15.01
N ARG A 552 -3.40 -30.09 -15.96
CA ARG A 552 -2.35 -31.08 -15.67
C ARG A 552 -1.25 -30.47 -14.80
N VAL A 553 -0.72 -29.31 -15.20
CA VAL A 553 0.31 -28.59 -14.43
C VAL A 553 -0.18 -28.26 -13.03
N PHE A 554 -1.40 -27.77 -12.89
CA PHE A 554 -1.97 -27.40 -11.60
C PHE A 554 -2.15 -28.61 -10.67
N VAL A 555 -2.80 -29.69 -11.14
CA VAL A 555 -3.09 -30.88 -10.34
C VAL A 555 -1.81 -31.62 -9.95
N GLU A 556 -0.86 -31.79 -10.87
CA GLU A 556 0.41 -32.46 -10.56
C GLU A 556 1.28 -31.62 -9.61
N ASN A 557 1.26 -30.28 -9.74
CA ASN A 557 1.95 -29.42 -8.77
C ASN A 557 1.35 -29.55 -7.35
N GLU A 558 0.03 -29.73 -7.22
CA GLU A 558 -0.61 -29.99 -5.92
C GLU A 558 -0.25 -31.39 -5.35
N ASN A 559 0.37 -32.26 -6.16
CA ASN A 559 0.74 -33.63 -5.80
C ASN A 559 2.27 -33.88 -5.80
N LYS A 560 3.09 -32.83 -5.98
CA LYS A 560 4.55 -32.96 -6.16
C LYS A 560 5.32 -33.44 -4.92
N CYS A 561 4.71 -33.41 -3.74
CA CYS A 561 5.32 -33.83 -2.47
C CYS A 561 4.40 -34.79 -1.70
N ASN A 562 3.83 -35.81 -2.34
CA ASN A 562 2.89 -36.71 -1.66
C ASN A 562 3.48 -37.47 -0.45
N ASP A 563 4.80 -37.63 -0.37
CA ASP A 563 5.49 -38.20 0.80
C ASP A 563 5.30 -37.34 2.07
N ASN A 564 4.96 -36.06 1.91
CA ASN A 564 4.65 -35.16 3.01
C ASN A 564 3.24 -35.34 3.59
N VAL A 565 2.33 -36.06 2.90
CA VAL A 565 0.96 -36.33 3.40
C VAL A 565 0.97 -37.10 4.72
N PRO A 566 1.64 -38.28 4.84
CA PRO A 566 1.71 -38.99 6.11
C PRO A 566 2.45 -38.20 7.19
N LEU A 567 3.50 -37.45 6.84
CA LEU A 567 4.23 -36.60 7.77
C LEU A 567 3.35 -35.50 8.36
N PHE A 568 2.54 -34.83 7.54
CA PHE A 568 1.61 -33.82 8.01
C PHE A 568 0.55 -34.41 8.95
N ARG A 569 -0.01 -35.57 8.59
CA ARG A 569 -0.99 -36.27 9.43
C ARG A 569 -0.40 -36.63 10.80
N GLU A 570 0.81 -37.16 10.84
CA GLU A 570 1.49 -37.48 12.09
C GLU A 570 1.76 -36.21 12.91
N ALA A 571 2.21 -35.12 12.27
CA ALA A 571 2.48 -33.87 12.96
C ALA A 571 1.26 -33.28 13.65
N ILE A 572 0.09 -33.24 13.00
CA ILE A 572 -1.11 -32.65 13.61
C ILE A 572 -1.61 -33.50 14.81
N LEU A 573 -1.52 -34.83 14.73
CA LEU A 573 -1.90 -35.73 15.83
C LEU A 573 -1.00 -35.52 17.03
N LEU A 574 0.32 -35.50 16.79
CA LEU A 574 1.32 -35.27 17.82
C LEU A 574 1.19 -33.87 18.46
N ARG A 575 0.87 -32.85 17.67
CA ARG A 575 0.61 -31.49 18.17
C ARG A 575 -0.59 -31.42 19.10
N ASP A 576 -1.71 -32.03 18.73
CA ASP A 576 -2.90 -32.09 19.60
C ASP A 576 -2.60 -32.87 20.88
N GLU A 577 -1.92 -34.02 20.79
CA GLU A 577 -1.50 -34.81 21.96
C GLU A 577 -0.61 -33.98 22.90
N ALA A 578 0.41 -33.30 22.35
CA ALA A 578 1.32 -32.45 23.12
C ALA A 578 0.58 -31.30 23.82
N ALA A 579 -0.33 -30.62 23.13
CA ALA A 579 -1.10 -29.52 23.71
C ALA A 579 -2.00 -30.00 24.85
N ARG A 580 -2.67 -31.14 24.70
CA ARG A 580 -3.52 -31.73 25.73
C ARG A 580 -2.73 -32.21 26.95
N LEU A 581 -1.53 -32.78 26.74
CA LEU A 581 -0.63 -33.13 27.84
C LEU A 581 -0.31 -31.89 28.69
N LEU A 582 -0.08 -30.74 28.04
CA LEU A 582 0.18 -29.46 28.71
C LEU A 582 -1.07 -28.79 29.32
N GLY A 583 -2.26 -29.39 29.17
CA GLY A 583 -3.51 -28.88 29.73
C GLY A 583 -4.30 -27.92 28.84
N TYR A 584 -3.93 -27.78 27.56
CA TYR A 584 -4.70 -27.00 26.59
C TYR A 584 -5.78 -27.87 25.91
N SER A 585 -6.84 -27.25 25.42
CA SER A 585 -7.94 -27.98 24.78
C SER A 585 -7.58 -28.50 23.40
N ASN A 586 -6.61 -27.86 22.74
CA ASN A 586 -6.09 -28.22 21.42
C ASN A 586 -4.80 -27.43 21.13
N HIS A 587 -4.18 -27.69 19.98
CA HIS A 587 -2.93 -27.05 19.58
C HIS A 587 -3.09 -25.54 19.30
N ALA A 588 -4.21 -25.11 18.73
CA ALA A 588 -4.46 -23.71 18.45
C ALA A 588 -4.46 -22.84 19.72
N GLU A 589 -5.11 -23.31 20.80
CA GLU A 589 -5.11 -22.64 22.10
C GLU A 589 -3.68 -22.49 22.65
N PHE A 590 -2.88 -23.55 22.57
CA PHE A 590 -1.47 -23.52 22.94
C PHE A 590 -0.67 -22.51 22.10
N ARG A 591 -0.87 -22.43 20.78
CA ARG A 591 -0.08 -21.55 19.92
C ARG A 591 -0.46 -20.08 20.04
N ILE A 592 -1.75 -19.79 20.20
CA ILE A 592 -2.31 -18.42 20.11
C ILE A 592 -2.20 -17.64 21.44
N GLU A 593 -2.06 -18.33 22.58
CA GLU A 593 -1.94 -17.69 23.91
C GLU A 593 -0.84 -16.59 23.96
N ASP A 594 0.26 -16.79 23.23
CA ASP A 594 1.40 -15.86 23.21
C ASP A 594 1.41 -14.89 22.01
N LYS A 595 0.32 -14.85 21.24
CA LYS A 595 0.14 -13.99 20.05
C LYS A 595 -0.63 -12.72 20.41
N MET A 596 -0.76 -11.75 19.48
CA MET A 596 -1.63 -10.59 19.69
C MET A 596 -3.10 -10.99 19.81
N ALA A 597 -3.53 -12.02 19.07
CA ALA A 597 -4.92 -12.49 19.09
C ALA A 597 -5.36 -13.11 20.44
N LYS A 598 -4.42 -13.64 21.23
CA LYS A 598 -4.57 -14.28 22.55
C LYS A 598 -5.46 -15.52 22.64
N THR A 599 -6.51 -15.67 21.82
CA THR A 599 -7.41 -16.83 21.83
C THR A 599 -7.79 -17.30 20.42
N PRO A 600 -8.04 -18.61 20.19
CA PRO A 600 -8.57 -19.13 18.93
C PRO A 600 -9.85 -18.41 18.49
N LYS A 601 -10.76 -18.17 19.44
CA LYS A 601 -12.01 -17.44 19.19
C LYS A 601 -11.80 -16.07 18.54
N THR A 602 -10.79 -15.31 18.97
CA THR A 602 -10.45 -14.02 18.35
C THR A 602 -10.11 -14.19 16.86
N VAL A 603 -9.38 -15.25 16.53
CA VAL A 603 -8.97 -15.60 15.16
C VAL A 603 -10.17 -16.06 14.35
N ASP A 604 -11.03 -16.92 14.90
CA ASP A 604 -12.19 -17.44 14.18
C ASP A 604 -13.21 -16.35 13.88
N ASP A 605 -13.46 -15.46 14.85
CA ASP A 605 -14.34 -14.30 14.65
C ASP A 605 -13.77 -13.38 13.56
N PHE A 606 -12.45 -13.15 13.56
CA PHE A 606 -11.76 -12.36 12.54
C PHE A 606 -11.86 -12.99 11.15
N LEU A 607 -11.43 -14.24 10.98
CA LEU A 607 -11.47 -14.94 9.69
C LEU A 607 -12.91 -15.12 9.19
N GLY A 608 -13.86 -15.38 10.09
CA GLY A 608 -15.28 -15.52 9.78
C GLY A 608 -15.93 -14.22 9.29
N ASP A 609 -15.65 -13.09 9.93
CA ASP A 609 -16.12 -11.77 9.48
C ASP A 609 -15.51 -11.41 8.12
N LEU A 610 -14.21 -11.63 7.91
CA LEU A 610 -13.55 -11.43 6.62
C LEU A 610 -14.19 -12.28 5.52
N ARG A 611 -14.38 -13.59 5.75
CA ARG A 611 -15.04 -14.48 4.79
C ARG A 611 -16.42 -13.97 4.40
N THR A 612 -17.22 -13.57 5.38
CA THR A 612 -18.59 -13.07 5.16
C THR A 612 -18.59 -11.83 4.29
N ARG A 613 -17.67 -10.89 4.55
CA ARG A 613 -17.56 -9.63 3.80
C ARG A 613 -16.98 -9.80 2.39
N LEU A 614 -16.04 -10.73 2.20
CA LEU A 614 -15.35 -10.96 0.93
C LEU A 614 -16.15 -11.82 -0.04
N ALA A 615 -16.97 -12.76 0.45
CA ALA A 615 -17.68 -13.73 -0.39
C ALA A 615 -18.53 -13.10 -1.52
N PRO A 616 -19.29 -12.00 -1.31
CA PRO A 616 -20.01 -11.35 -2.40
C PRO A 616 -19.09 -10.76 -3.48
N GLY A 617 -17.93 -10.22 -3.07
CA GLY A 617 -16.91 -9.70 -3.98
C GLY A 617 -16.29 -10.81 -4.82
N GLY A 618 -15.86 -11.89 -4.18
CA GLY A 618 -15.27 -13.05 -4.87
C GLY A 618 -16.22 -13.68 -5.88
N LYS A 619 -17.51 -13.82 -5.53
CA LYS A 619 -18.53 -14.29 -6.47
C LYS A 619 -18.63 -13.40 -7.71
N LYS A 620 -18.66 -12.09 -7.51
CA LYS A 620 -18.74 -11.10 -8.60
C LYS A 620 -17.50 -11.15 -9.50
N GLU A 621 -16.32 -11.29 -8.91
CA GLU A 621 -15.06 -11.45 -9.65
C GLU A 621 -15.06 -12.75 -10.48
N ILE A 622 -15.53 -13.87 -9.92
CA ILE A 622 -15.70 -15.13 -10.67
C ILE A 622 -16.66 -14.97 -11.83
N GLU A 623 -17.81 -14.32 -11.62
CA GLU A 623 -18.78 -14.07 -12.71
C GLU A 623 -18.16 -13.27 -13.86
N GLN A 624 -17.33 -12.27 -13.54
CA GLN A 624 -16.61 -11.47 -14.53
C GLN A 624 -15.55 -12.30 -15.28
N LEU A 625 -14.77 -13.10 -14.55
CA LEU A 625 -13.74 -13.94 -15.13
C LEU A 625 -14.32 -15.10 -15.96
N LEU A 626 -15.47 -15.64 -15.57
CA LEU A 626 -16.20 -16.65 -16.34
C LEU A 626 -16.75 -16.06 -17.64
N GLU A 627 -17.24 -14.81 -17.62
CA GLU A 627 -17.66 -14.12 -18.84
C GLU A 627 -16.47 -13.83 -19.76
N LEU A 628 -15.31 -13.47 -19.20
CA LEU A 628 -14.07 -13.35 -19.96
C LEU A 628 -13.66 -14.68 -20.61
N LYS A 629 -13.75 -15.80 -19.86
CA LYS A 629 -13.51 -17.16 -20.38
C LYS A 629 -14.41 -17.49 -21.57
N LYS A 630 -15.72 -17.25 -21.45
CA LYS A 630 -16.68 -17.45 -22.56
C LYS A 630 -16.30 -16.66 -23.81
N GLN A 631 -15.91 -15.40 -23.63
CA GLN A 631 -15.52 -14.52 -24.73
C GLN A 631 -14.22 -14.99 -25.41
N ASP A 632 -13.21 -15.36 -24.63
CA ASP A 632 -11.93 -15.88 -25.13
C ASP A 632 -12.12 -17.19 -25.91
N LEU A 633 -12.85 -18.16 -25.34
CA LEU A 633 -13.13 -19.44 -26.00
C LEU A 633 -13.87 -19.24 -27.34
N LYS A 634 -14.87 -18.35 -27.35
CA LYS A 634 -15.59 -17.98 -28.57
C LYS A 634 -14.68 -17.30 -29.59
N ALA A 635 -13.82 -16.38 -29.16
CA ALA A 635 -12.90 -15.66 -30.06
C ALA A 635 -11.87 -16.61 -30.69
N ARG A 636 -11.43 -17.63 -29.95
CA ARG A 636 -10.46 -18.64 -30.39
C ARG A 636 -11.10 -19.86 -31.05
N SER A 637 -12.43 -19.91 -31.16
CA SER A 637 -13.20 -21.04 -31.70
C SER A 637 -12.88 -22.37 -31.00
N LEU A 638 -12.70 -22.32 -29.67
CA LEU A 638 -12.43 -23.49 -28.85
C LEU A 638 -13.71 -24.02 -28.20
N SER A 639 -13.85 -25.34 -28.17
CA SER A 639 -14.93 -26.04 -27.44
C SER A 639 -14.40 -26.55 -26.11
N ASP A 640 -14.40 -25.70 -25.09
CA ASP A 640 -14.05 -26.04 -23.71
C ASP A 640 -15.25 -25.74 -22.79
N ASP A 641 -15.27 -26.29 -21.57
CA ASP A 641 -16.35 -26.07 -20.60
C ASP A 641 -16.34 -24.61 -20.12
N ASP A 642 -17.28 -23.82 -20.65
CA ASP A 642 -17.49 -22.41 -20.32
C ASP A 642 -18.61 -22.20 -19.28
N SER A 643 -19.15 -23.29 -18.72
CA SER A 643 -20.18 -23.24 -17.67
C SER A 643 -19.61 -23.03 -16.27
N LYS A 644 -18.32 -23.35 -16.08
CA LYS A 644 -17.59 -23.31 -14.81
C LYS A 644 -16.26 -22.58 -14.91
N TYR A 645 -15.81 -22.07 -13.78
CA TYR A 645 -14.54 -21.37 -13.63
C TYR A 645 -13.63 -22.14 -12.68
N PHE A 646 -12.56 -22.73 -13.22
CA PHE A 646 -11.74 -23.67 -12.49
C PHE A 646 -10.50 -23.04 -11.85
N LEU A 647 -9.92 -23.72 -10.86
CA LEU A 647 -8.68 -23.30 -10.20
C LEU A 647 -7.52 -23.05 -11.18
N TRP A 648 -7.38 -23.87 -12.22
CA TRP A 648 -6.33 -23.74 -13.24
C TRP A 648 -6.63 -22.68 -14.31
N ASP A 649 -7.83 -22.11 -14.31
CA ASP A 649 -8.21 -20.99 -15.19
C ASP A 649 -7.79 -19.65 -14.61
N HIS A 650 -7.68 -19.57 -13.28
CA HIS A 650 -7.55 -18.30 -12.56
C HIS A 650 -6.39 -17.44 -13.04
N ARG A 651 -5.16 -17.96 -13.05
CA ARG A 651 -3.97 -17.19 -13.44
C ARG A 651 -3.98 -16.76 -14.91
N TYR A 652 -4.58 -17.55 -15.79
CA TYR A 652 -4.67 -17.26 -17.22
C TYR A 652 -5.65 -16.12 -17.51
N TYR A 653 -6.86 -16.21 -16.96
CA TYR A 653 -7.89 -15.19 -17.18
C TYR A 653 -7.67 -13.93 -16.35
N ASP A 654 -7.05 -14.03 -15.17
CA ASP A 654 -6.57 -12.85 -14.44
C ASP A 654 -5.59 -12.03 -15.29
N ARG A 655 -4.57 -12.68 -15.88
CA ARG A 655 -3.65 -12.05 -16.83
C ARG A 655 -4.39 -11.42 -18.02
N LEU A 656 -5.25 -12.19 -18.71
CA LEU A 656 -6.00 -11.67 -19.86
C LEU A 656 -6.88 -10.47 -19.49
N MET A 657 -7.48 -10.46 -18.30
CA MET A 657 -8.27 -9.33 -17.83
C MET A 657 -7.40 -8.09 -17.65
N LEU A 658 -6.22 -8.23 -17.02
CA LEU A 658 -5.27 -7.14 -16.85
C LEU A 658 -4.78 -6.58 -18.20
N GLU A 659 -4.45 -7.46 -19.15
CA GLU A 659 -4.00 -7.07 -20.49
C GLU A 659 -5.11 -6.37 -21.28
N ARG A 660 -6.32 -6.96 -21.32
CA ARG A 660 -7.42 -6.51 -22.18
C ARG A 660 -8.18 -5.33 -21.59
N ASP A 661 -8.56 -5.43 -20.33
CA ASP A 661 -9.49 -4.49 -19.70
C ASP A 661 -8.75 -3.33 -19.02
N PHE A 662 -7.47 -3.50 -18.67
CA PHE A 662 -6.64 -2.47 -18.03
C PHE A 662 -5.45 -1.99 -18.87
N SER A 663 -5.25 -2.56 -20.08
CA SER A 663 -4.14 -2.19 -20.98
C SER A 663 -2.79 -2.22 -20.27
N LEU A 664 -2.59 -3.22 -19.40
CA LEU A 664 -1.44 -3.33 -18.53
C LEU A 664 -0.50 -4.42 -19.05
N ASP A 665 0.61 -4.01 -19.66
CA ASP A 665 1.70 -4.91 -20.01
C ASP A 665 2.78 -4.85 -18.93
N GLN A 666 2.87 -5.93 -18.14
CA GLN A 666 3.86 -6.06 -17.06
C GLN A 666 5.30 -6.02 -17.58
N GLN A 667 5.55 -6.45 -18.83
CA GLN A 667 6.88 -6.37 -19.44
C GLN A 667 7.27 -4.92 -19.69
N VAL A 668 6.35 -4.11 -20.24
CA VAL A 668 6.57 -2.67 -20.44
C VAL A 668 6.77 -1.94 -19.12
N ILE A 669 6.08 -2.34 -18.05
CA ILE A 669 6.29 -1.77 -16.71
C ILE A 669 7.68 -2.14 -16.17
N ALA A 670 8.10 -3.40 -16.34
CA ALA A 670 9.39 -3.88 -15.86
C ALA A 670 10.58 -3.13 -16.50
N GLU A 671 10.45 -2.65 -17.74
CA GLU A 671 11.46 -1.81 -18.39
C GLU A 671 11.82 -0.54 -17.60
N TYR A 672 10.93 -0.08 -16.73
CA TYR A 672 11.12 1.07 -15.84
C TYR A 672 11.66 0.72 -14.45
N PHE A 673 11.84 -0.56 -14.12
CA PHE A 673 12.38 -0.99 -12.82
C PHE A 673 13.65 -1.85 -12.96
N PRO A 674 14.74 -1.31 -13.54
CA PRO A 674 16.05 -1.93 -13.39
C PRO A 674 16.39 -2.11 -11.91
N LEU A 675 16.85 -3.30 -11.54
CA LEU A 675 17.09 -3.69 -10.15
C LEU A 675 17.94 -2.66 -9.39
N GLN A 676 19.06 -2.23 -9.98
CA GLN A 676 20.01 -1.33 -9.32
C GLN A 676 19.42 0.05 -9.04
N THR A 677 18.77 0.68 -10.01
CA THR A 677 18.13 2.00 -9.79
C THR A 677 16.95 1.90 -8.85
N THR A 678 16.24 0.77 -8.84
CA THR A 678 15.13 0.52 -7.93
C THR A 678 15.61 0.43 -6.48
N ILE A 679 16.68 -0.34 -6.21
CA ILE A 679 17.32 -0.42 -4.88
C ILE A 679 17.76 0.96 -4.41
N GLN A 680 18.43 1.75 -5.27
CA GLN A 680 18.86 3.11 -4.94
C GLN A 680 17.69 3.99 -4.52
N GLY A 681 16.58 3.92 -5.25
CA GLY A 681 15.35 4.64 -4.91
C GLY A 681 14.76 4.20 -3.57
N MET A 682 14.73 2.89 -3.30
CA MET A 682 14.22 2.34 -2.03
C MET A 682 15.09 2.73 -0.84
N LEU A 683 16.41 2.62 -0.95
CA LEU A 683 17.33 3.04 0.10
C LEU A 683 17.17 4.53 0.41
N LYS A 684 17.02 5.37 -0.61
CA LYS A 684 16.76 6.80 -0.43
C LYS A 684 15.44 7.09 0.31
N ILE A 685 14.40 6.28 0.09
CA ILE A 685 13.17 6.40 0.89
C ILE A 685 13.47 6.18 2.37
N PHE A 686 14.28 5.17 2.70
CA PHE A 686 14.68 4.92 4.10
C PHE A 686 15.61 6.01 4.65
N GLU A 687 16.50 6.58 3.84
CA GLU A 687 17.33 7.72 4.25
C GLU A 687 16.45 8.89 4.70
N GLU A 688 15.45 9.26 3.90
CA GLU A 688 14.57 10.40 4.19
C GLU A 688 13.55 10.11 5.29
N LEU A 689 12.93 8.92 5.27
CA LEU A 689 11.84 8.55 6.17
C LEU A 689 12.36 8.19 7.57
N PHE A 690 13.47 7.46 7.64
CA PHE A 690 13.99 6.91 8.89
C PHE A 690 15.28 7.59 9.39
N GLY A 691 15.82 8.57 8.65
CA GLY A 691 17.03 9.28 9.04
C GLY A 691 18.25 8.37 8.99
N LEU A 692 18.42 7.65 7.89
CA LEU A 692 19.52 6.72 7.66
C LEU A 692 20.47 7.24 6.58
N ALA A 693 21.67 6.65 6.51
CA ALA A 693 22.63 6.84 5.43
C ALA A 693 23.25 5.49 5.06
N PHE A 694 23.18 5.12 3.78
CA PHE A 694 23.72 3.86 3.28
C PHE A 694 25.04 4.10 2.53
N VAL A 695 26.09 3.42 2.96
CA VAL A 695 27.42 3.48 2.32
C VAL A 695 27.80 2.12 1.79
N GLU A 696 27.86 1.98 0.47
CA GLU A 696 28.21 0.73 -0.21
C GLU A 696 29.69 0.38 -0.02
N ILE A 697 29.96 -0.89 0.29
CA ILE A 697 31.30 -1.43 0.55
C ILE A 697 31.75 -2.25 -0.68
N THR A 698 32.67 -1.66 -1.45
CA THR A 698 33.22 -2.24 -2.68
C THR A 698 34.74 -2.08 -2.73
N GLY A 699 35.40 -2.76 -3.68
CA GLY A 699 36.81 -2.55 -4.00
C GLY A 699 37.76 -2.61 -2.79
N GLU A 700 38.61 -1.60 -2.66
CA GLU A 700 39.61 -1.49 -1.58
C GLU A 700 38.98 -1.37 -0.19
N ASP A 701 37.81 -0.74 -0.06
CA ASP A 701 37.12 -0.61 1.23
C ASP A 701 36.69 -1.98 1.77
N ARG A 702 36.27 -2.88 0.87
CA ARG A 702 35.94 -4.26 1.22
C ARG A 702 37.16 -5.00 1.79
N THR A 703 38.32 -4.82 1.18
CA THR A 703 39.59 -5.37 1.66
C THR A 703 40.00 -4.75 3.00
N ALA A 704 39.85 -3.43 3.16
CA ALA A 704 40.20 -2.72 4.39
C ALA A 704 39.32 -3.10 5.60
N LEU A 705 38.05 -3.46 5.35
CA LEU A 705 37.10 -3.90 6.37
C LEU A 705 37.11 -5.41 6.61
N ALA A 706 37.89 -6.18 5.84
CA ALA A 706 38.10 -7.60 6.10
C ALA A 706 39.28 -7.80 7.07
N ASP A 707 39.04 -8.52 8.16
CA ASP A 707 40.12 -8.92 9.06
C ASP A 707 41.09 -9.87 8.33
N GLY A 708 42.36 -9.48 8.26
CA GLY A 708 43.38 -10.15 7.44
C GLY A 708 43.50 -9.65 5.99
N GLY A 709 42.70 -8.67 5.57
CA GLY A 709 42.85 -7.97 4.30
C GLY A 709 42.32 -8.71 3.07
N LYS A 710 41.44 -9.69 3.23
CA LYS A 710 40.85 -10.45 2.12
C LYS A 710 39.36 -10.13 1.99
N GLY A 711 39.02 -9.20 1.09
CA GLY A 711 37.65 -8.71 0.93
C GLY A 711 36.59 -9.77 0.57
N SER A 712 36.99 -10.92 0.03
CA SER A 712 36.07 -12.04 -0.21
C SER A 712 35.69 -12.82 1.06
N ASP A 713 36.37 -12.59 2.19
CA ASP A 713 36.07 -13.27 3.45
C ASP A 713 34.87 -12.68 4.19
N ILE A 714 34.35 -11.53 3.75
CA ILE A 714 33.19 -10.85 4.37
C ILE A 714 31.90 -10.99 3.55
N VAL A 715 31.92 -11.81 2.49
CA VAL A 715 30.75 -12.19 1.66
C VAL A 715 30.81 -13.67 1.33
N TRP A 716 29.67 -14.33 1.16
CA TRP A 716 29.59 -15.76 0.79
C TRP A 716 29.56 -16.00 -0.72
N HIS A 717 29.35 -14.95 -1.52
CA HIS A 717 29.28 -15.02 -2.98
C HIS A 717 29.65 -13.66 -3.61
N GLU A 718 30.19 -13.66 -4.83
CA GLU A 718 30.68 -12.45 -5.51
C GLU A 718 29.58 -11.45 -5.86
N ASP A 719 28.38 -11.94 -6.18
CA ASP A 719 27.19 -11.15 -6.49
C ASP A 719 26.60 -10.41 -5.25
N VAL A 720 27.10 -10.66 -4.04
CA VAL A 720 26.57 -10.07 -2.81
C VAL A 720 27.02 -8.62 -2.66
N GLN A 721 26.04 -7.73 -2.54
CA GLN A 721 26.26 -6.32 -2.21
C GLN A 721 26.24 -6.14 -0.69
N VAL A 722 27.07 -5.22 -0.17
CA VAL A 722 27.18 -4.97 1.27
C VAL A 722 27.17 -3.47 1.51
N PHE A 723 26.35 -3.03 2.46
CA PHE A 723 26.26 -1.64 2.89
C PHE A 723 26.58 -1.53 4.37
N SER A 724 27.40 -0.55 4.74
CA SER A 724 27.40 -0.01 6.11
C SER A 724 26.28 1.00 6.24
N VAL A 725 25.48 0.87 7.29
CA VAL A 725 24.31 1.70 7.55
C VAL A 725 24.59 2.58 8.76
N TRP A 726 24.22 3.84 8.64
CA TRP A 726 24.46 4.88 9.63
C TRP A 726 23.18 5.66 9.88
N ASP A 727 23.07 6.25 11.05
CA ASP A 727 22.14 7.34 11.30
C ASP A 727 22.59 8.57 10.50
N ASP A 728 21.65 9.39 10.04
CA ASP A 728 21.98 10.67 9.43
C ASP A 728 22.49 11.68 10.48
N GLU A 729 22.90 12.88 10.05
CA GLU A 729 23.36 13.92 10.97
C GLU A 729 22.26 14.38 11.95
N GLY A 730 20.99 14.32 11.55
CA GLY A 730 19.85 14.66 12.40
C GLY A 730 19.60 13.64 13.51
N GLU A 731 19.95 12.38 13.27
CA GLU A 731 19.86 11.25 14.20
C GLU A 731 21.20 10.98 14.95
N GLY A 732 22.22 11.81 14.72
CA GLY A 732 23.48 11.80 15.49
C GLY A 732 24.64 11.04 14.85
N ALA A 733 24.52 10.65 13.57
CA ALA A 733 25.59 10.04 12.77
C ALA A 733 26.20 8.76 13.37
N GLY A 734 25.44 8.04 14.19
CA GLY A 734 25.83 6.77 14.78
C GLY A 734 25.91 5.65 13.74
N PHE A 735 26.75 4.66 13.99
CA PHE A 735 26.71 3.42 13.20
C PHE A 735 25.44 2.64 13.55
N VAL A 736 24.76 2.07 12.55
CA VAL A 736 23.52 1.29 12.76
C VAL A 736 23.77 -0.19 12.57
N GLY A 737 24.48 -0.60 11.51
CA GLY A 737 24.76 -2.01 11.23
C GLY A 737 25.16 -2.27 9.79
N TYR A 738 25.04 -3.54 9.36
CA TYR A 738 25.34 -3.98 8.00
C TYR A 738 24.14 -4.58 7.28
N LEU A 739 23.90 -4.14 6.04
CA LEU A 739 22.89 -4.70 5.14
C LEU A 739 23.57 -5.45 4.00
N TYR A 740 23.21 -6.72 3.82
CA TYR A 740 23.66 -7.56 2.72
C TYR A 740 22.51 -7.78 1.74
N LEU A 741 22.76 -7.69 0.44
CA LEU A 741 21.79 -8.00 -0.61
C LEU A 741 22.31 -9.14 -1.50
N ASP A 742 21.64 -10.28 -1.47
CA ASP A 742 21.89 -11.46 -2.30
C ASP A 742 20.67 -11.74 -3.19
N LEU A 743 20.69 -11.19 -4.41
CA LEU A 743 19.46 -10.95 -5.17
C LEU A 743 19.21 -11.89 -6.34
N PHE A 744 20.19 -12.72 -6.71
CA PHE A 744 20.12 -13.56 -7.91
C PHE A 744 20.05 -15.06 -7.59
N PRO A 745 19.33 -15.86 -8.39
CA PRO A 745 19.26 -17.30 -8.21
C PRO A 745 20.59 -17.98 -8.54
N ARG A 746 20.86 -19.09 -7.86
CA ARG A 746 21.96 -20.03 -8.14
C ARG A 746 21.70 -21.37 -7.45
N ASP A 747 22.39 -22.40 -7.91
CA ASP A 747 22.27 -23.75 -7.35
C ASP A 747 22.56 -23.78 -5.85
N GLY A 748 21.69 -24.46 -5.10
CA GLY A 748 21.81 -24.61 -3.64
C GLY A 748 21.41 -23.38 -2.83
N LYS A 749 21.02 -22.27 -3.45
CA LYS A 749 20.49 -21.10 -2.76
C LYS A 749 18.99 -21.28 -2.42
N TYR A 750 18.58 -20.73 -1.29
CA TYR A 750 17.20 -20.61 -0.86
C TYR A 750 16.31 -19.98 -1.95
N GLY A 751 15.24 -20.70 -2.34
CA GLY A 751 14.44 -20.40 -3.53
C GLY A 751 13.34 -19.34 -3.35
N HIS A 752 13.07 -18.88 -2.12
CA HIS A 752 12.08 -17.83 -1.85
C HIS A 752 12.76 -16.49 -1.53
N ALA A 753 11.98 -15.42 -1.43
CA ALA A 753 12.43 -14.16 -0.88
C ALA A 753 12.37 -14.22 0.66
N ALA A 754 13.41 -13.73 1.34
CA ALA A 754 13.46 -13.67 2.80
C ALA A 754 14.55 -12.70 3.28
N ASN A 755 14.38 -12.16 4.48
CA ASN A 755 15.41 -11.49 5.24
C ASN A 755 15.95 -12.38 6.38
N PHE A 756 17.27 -12.52 6.47
CA PHE A 756 17.95 -13.31 7.49
C PHE A 756 18.72 -12.42 8.46
N ASN A 757 18.44 -12.56 9.76
CA ASN A 757 19.25 -11.93 10.80
C ASN A 757 20.60 -12.66 10.93
N LEU A 758 21.68 -12.07 10.41
CA LEU A 758 23.01 -12.68 10.47
C LEU A 758 23.66 -12.53 11.85
N GLN A 759 23.48 -11.35 12.46
CA GLN A 759 23.96 -11.04 13.80
C GLN A 759 22.96 -10.11 14.49
N PRO A 760 22.49 -10.43 15.71
CA PRO A 760 21.59 -9.54 16.43
C PRO A 760 22.33 -8.36 17.07
N GLY A 761 21.64 -7.22 17.18
CA GLY A 761 22.08 -6.08 17.96
C GLY A 761 21.60 -6.14 19.40
N TYR A 762 22.51 -5.92 20.36
CA TYR A 762 22.18 -5.94 21.79
C TYR A 762 23.16 -5.07 22.60
N ILE A 763 22.86 -4.85 23.88
CA ILE A 763 23.77 -4.18 24.81
C ILE A 763 24.64 -5.23 25.52
N ASP A 764 25.96 -5.12 25.39
CA ASP A 764 26.89 -6.04 26.02
C ASP A 764 27.07 -5.79 27.53
N GLU A 765 27.81 -6.68 28.20
CA GLU A 765 28.08 -6.64 29.64
C GLU A 765 28.81 -5.37 30.11
N ASN A 766 29.42 -4.61 29.20
CA ASN A 766 30.08 -3.33 29.48
C ASN A 766 29.19 -2.12 29.16
N GLY A 767 27.91 -2.36 28.80
CA GLY A 767 26.99 -1.31 28.37
C GLY A 767 27.25 -0.79 26.96
N LYS A 768 28.10 -1.47 26.16
CA LYS A 768 28.39 -1.07 24.78
C LYS A 768 27.45 -1.77 23.83
N ARG A 769 26.98 -1.03 22.82
CA ARG A 769 26.18 -1.57 21.74
C ARG A 769 26.99 -2.49 20.83
N ARG A 770 26.47 -3.70 20.61
CA ARG A 770 26.81 -4.57 19.48
C ARG A 770 25.85 -4.29 18.33
N TYR A 771 26.38 -4.16 17.13
CA TYR A 771 25.60 -3.73 15.96
C TYR A 771 25.16 -4.93 15.13
N PRO A 772 23.92 -4.93 14.62
CA PRO A 772 23.39 -6.03 13.83
C PRO A 772 23.99 -6.10 12.42
N ALA A 773 23.85 -7.28 11.83
CA ALA A 773 24.02 -7.53 10.41
C ALA A 773 22.82 -8.34 9.91
N THR A 774 22.30 -8.01 8.74
CA THR A 774 21.11 -8.65 8.16
C THR A 774 21.30 -8.87 6.66
N ALA A 775 20.67 -9.92 6.12
CA ALA A 775 20.83 -10.33 4.73
C ALA A 775 19.50 -10.54 4.02
N LEU A 776 19.30 -9.75 2.98
CA LEU A 776 18.23 -9.93 2.02
C LEU A 776 18.59 -11.03 1.03
N VAL A 777 17.75 -12.05 0.91
CA VAL A 777 17.91 -13.14 -0.03
C VAL A 777 16.71 -13.15 -0.97
N CYS A 778 16.94 -12.91 -2.27
CA CYS A 778 15.92 -12.89 -3.32
C CYS A 778 16.41 -13.66 -4.56
N ASN A 779 15.55 -13.85 -5.56
CA ASN A 779 15.83 -14.65 -6.75
C ASN A 779 15.39 -13.97 -8.06
N PHE A 780 15.76 -12.70 -8.24
CA PHE A 780 15.45 -11.95 -9.46
C PHE A 780 16.34 -12.38 -10.63
N SER A 781 15.83 -12.25 -11.85
CA SER A 781 16.56 -12.61 -13.07
C SER A 781 17.91 -11.90 -13.16
N LYS A 782 18.98 -12.62 -13.52
CA LYS A 782 20.31 -12.03 -13.73
C LYS A 782 20.31 -11.09 -14.95
N PRO A 783 21.16 -10.04 -14.96
CA PRO A 783 21.35 -9.22 -16.14
C PRO A 783 21.94 -10.03 -17.31
N THR A 784 21.60 -9.64 -18.52
CA THR A 784 22.18 -10.14 -19.77
C THR A 784 22.99 -9.02 -20.45
N PRO A 785 23.81 -9.32 -21.48
CA PRO A 785 24.52 -8.28 -22.23
C PRO A 785 23.59 -7.23 -22.86
N LYS A 786 22.34 -7.58 -23.19
CA LYS A 786 21.38 -6.71 -23.89
C LYS A 786 20.30 -6.11 -22.99
N LYS A 787 20.07 -6.65 -21.78
CA LYS A 787 19.06 -6.16 -20.84
C LYS A 787 19.57 -6.30 -19.40
N PRO A 788 19.44 -5.28 -18.54
CA PRO A 788 19.74 -5.44 -17.12
C PRO A 788 18.70 -6.35 -16.46
N SER A 789 18.88 -6.65 -15.17
CA SER A 789 17.84 -7.27 -14.35
C SER A 789 16.65 -6.29 -14.24
N LEU A 790 15.51 -6.64 -14.82
CA LEU A 790 14.28 -5.85 -14.81
C LEU A 790 13.29 -6.51 -13.86
N LEU A 791 12.77 -5.74 -12.92
CA LEU A 791 11.79 -6.21 -11.95
C LEU A 791 10.37 -5.99 -12.46
N LYS A 792 9.55 -7.02 -12.40
CA LYS A 792 8.09 -6.87 -12.48
C LYS A 792 7.60 -6.14 -11.22
N HIS A 793 6.41 -5.54 -11.29
CA HIS A 793 5.91 -4.74 -10.17
C HIS A 793 5.73 -5.55 -8.87
N ASP A 794 5.32 -6.81 -8.96
CA ASP A 794 5.24 -7.72 -7.82
C ASP A 794 6.62 -8.03 -7.20
N GLU A 795 7.67 -8.08 -8.03
CA GLU A 795 9.05 -8.21 -7.56
C GLU A 795 9.56 -6.93 -6.89
N VAL A 796 9.13 -5.74 -7.35
CA VAL A 796 9.40 -4.45 -6.68
C VAL A 796 8.73 -4.43 -5.30
N VAL A 797 7.48 -4.87 -5.20
CA VAL A 797 6.75 -4.99 -3.91
C VAL A 797 7.49 -5.96 -2.99
N THR A 798 7.88 -7.13 -3.49
CA THR A 798 8.62 -8.16 -2.73
C THR A 798 9.96 -7.62 -2.23
N LEU A 799 10.74 -6.95 -3.07
CA LEU A 799 12.01 -6.35 -2.67
C LEU A 799 11.82 -5.34 -1.52
N PHE A 800 10.76 -4.54 -1.58
CA PHE A 800 10.51 -3.53 -0.54
C PHE A 800 9.95 -4.13 0.76
N HIS A 801 9.14 -5.19 0.65
CA HIS A 801 8.69 -6.00 1.80
C HIS A 801 9.89 -6.54 2.58
N GLU A 802 10.79 -7.23 1.90
CA GLU A 802 11.95 -7.86 2.54
C GLU A 802 12.93 -6.81 3.10
N LEU A 803 13.12 -5.69 2.38
CA LEU A 803 13.89 -4.56 2.92
C LEU A 803 13.24 -4.01 4.19
N GLY A 804 11.91 -4.04 4.31
CA GLY A 804 11.21 -3.70 5.55
C GLY A 804 11.66 -4.54 6.74
N HIS A 805 11.79 -5.86 6.57
CA HIS A 805 12.34 -6.76 7.59
C HIS A 805 13.81 -6.43 7.89
N GLY A 806 14.63 -6.21 6.85
CA GLY A 806 16.03 -5.82 7.02
C GLY A 806 16.21 -4.51 7.77
N ILE A 807 15.37 -3.51 7.51
CA ILE A 807 15.36 -2.25 8.25
C ILE A 807 14.91 -2.46 9.69
N HIS A 808 13.89 -3.29 9.95
CA HIS A 808 13.45 -3.62 11.30
C HIS A 808 14.59 -4.22 12.13
N ASP A 809 15.34 -5.17 11.55
CA ASP A 809 16.54 -5.74 12.16
C ASP A 809 17.61 -4.67 12.45
N LEU A 810 17.94 -3.84 11.46
CA LEU A 810 18.99 -2.84 11.57
C LEU A 810 18.72 -1.81 12.67
N VAL A 811 17.51 -1.27 12.71
CA VAL A 811 17.18 -0.16 13.62
C VAL A 811 16.80 -0.64 15.02
N SER A 812 16.44 -1.92 15.21
CA SER A 812 16.09 -2.49 16.52
C SER A 812 17.15 -2.21 17.59
N LYS A 813 16.73 -1.74 18.77
CA LYS A 813 17.59 -1.41 19.91
C LYS A 813 17.10 -2.12 21.18
N THR A 814 17.58 -3.34 21.40
CA THR A 814 17.23 -4.18 22.55
C THR A 814 18.43 -4.43 23.46
N THR A 815 18.17 -4.84 24.70
CA THR A 815 19.17 -5.28 25.66
C THR A 815 19.54 -6.75 25.42
N TYR A 816 18.56 -7.58 25.05
CA TYR A 816 18.74 -9.01 24.81
C TYR A 816 18.52 -9.36 23.33
N SER A 817 19.34 -10.28 22.79
CA SER A 817 19.23 -10.79 21.42
C SER A 817 17.88 -11.50 21.19
N ARG A 818 17.32 -12.10 22.24
CA ARG A 818 15.99 -12.74 22.26
C ARG A 818 14.89 -11.85 21.69
N PHE A 819 14.99 -10.54 21.87
CA PHE A 819 13.99 -9.57 21.42
C PHE A 819 14.44 -8.73 20.23
N HIS A 820 15.66 -8.95 19.72
CA HIS A 820 16.23 -8.12 18.67
C HIS A 820 15.53 -8.34 17.32
N GLY A 821 15.34 -7.24 16.58
CA GLY A 821 14.91 -7.28 15.20
C GLY A 821 13.48 -7.78 15.06
N THR A 822 13.28 -8.64 14.07
CA THR A 822 12.00 -9.28 13.76
C THR A 822 11.54 -10.34 14.78
N ASN A 823 12.23 -10.53 15.91
CA ASN A 823 11.83 -11.43 17.02
C ASN A 823 10.62 -10.90 17.81
N THR A 824 9.53 -10.62 17.10
CA THR A 824 8.22 -10.21 17.58
C THR A 824 7.23 -11.39 17.52
N VAL A 825 6.01 -11.20 18.03
CA VAL A 825 4.95 -12.20 17.84
C VAL A 825 4.60 -12.40 16.36
N ARG A 826 4.34 -13.65 15.97
CA ARG A 826 4.14 -14.07 14.56
C ARG A 826 2.96 -13.38 13.86
N ASP A 827 1.94 -12.96 14.59
CA ASP A 827 0.78 -12.23 14.06
C ASP A 827 0.97 -10.71 14.02
N PHE A 828 2.21 -10.25 14.25
CA PHE A 828 2.66 -8.86 14.10
C PHE A 828 3.85 -8.72 13.13
N VAL A 829 4.72 -9.72 13.04
CA VAL A 829 6.03 -9.62 12.35
C VAL A 829 5.93 -9.10 10.92
N GLU A 830 4.84 -9.39 10.21
CA GLU A 830 4.61 -8.93 8.83
C GLU A 830 4.00 -7.53 8.73
N ALA A 831 3.50 -6.95 9.83
CA ALA A 831 2.85 -5.65 9.78
C ALA A 831 3.82 -4.53 9.37
N PRO A 832 5.08 -4.50 9.86
CA PRO A 832 6.07 -3.55 9.38
C PRO A 832 6.41 -3.63 7.89
N SER A 833 6.63 -4.84 7.36
CA SER A 833 6.99 -5.08 5.96
C SER A 833 5.82 -4.78 5.02
N GLN A 834 4.63 -5.29 5.34
CA GLN A 834 3.40 -5.03 4.56
C GLN A 834 3.00 -3.54 4.56
N MET A 835 3.32 -2.79 5.62
CA MET A 835 3.05 -1.35 5.64
C MET A 835 3.85 -0.65 4.52
N LEU A 836 5.12 -1.02 4.38
CA LEU A 836 6.04 -0.42 3.41
C LEU A 836 5.66 -0.75 1.96
N GLU A 837 5.03 -1.91 1.71
CA GLU A 837 4.50 -2.26 0.37
C GLU A 837 3.61 -1.16 -0.23
N ASN A 838 2.93 -0.36 0.60
CA ASN A 838 2.07 0.72 0.14
C ASN A 838 2.82 1.84 -0.62
N TRP A 839 4.12 2.00 -0.43
CA TRP A 839 4.91 2.94 -1.25
C TRP A 839 5.01 2.45 -2.69
N CYS A 840 5.09 1.14 -2.92
CA CYS A 840 5.07 0.55 -4.27
C CYS A 840 3.70 0.73 -4.96
N TRP A 841 2.68 1.22 -4.26
CA TRP A 841 1.35 1.55 -4.80
C TRP A 841 1.04 3.06 -4.76
N THR A 842 1.99 3.88 -4.34
CA THR A 842 1.81 5.33 -4.25
C THR A 842 2.32 6.01 -5.53
N PRO A 843 1.51 6.81 -6.25
CA PRO A 843 1.87 7.32 -7.58
C PRO A 843 3.21 8.10 -7.61
N SER A 844 3.44 8.96 -6.61
CA SER A 844 4.68 9.74 -6.53
C SER A 844 5.90 8.86 -6.30
N GLN A 845 5.75 7.78 -5.54
CA GLN A 845 6.81 6.86 -5.17
C GLN A 845 7.12 5.87 -6.29
N LEU A 846 6.10 5.33 -6.95
CA LEU A 846 6.27 4.55 -8.20
C LEU A 846 7.08 5.34 -9.23
N ARG A 847 6.77 6.63 -9.40
CA ARG A 847 7.52 7.51 -10.30
C ARG A 847 8.96 7.72 -9.85
N SER A 848 9.22 7.91 -8.55
CA SER A 848 10.58 8.11 -8.04
C SER A 848 11.44 6.85 -8.07
N LEU A 849 10.83 5.67 -7.94
CA LEU A 849 11.49 4.38 -8.05
C LEU A 849 11.79 3.99 -9.50
N SER A 850 11.06 4.57 -10.46
CA SER A 850 11.19 4.24 -11.88
C SER A 850 12.38 4.92 -12.58
N HIS A 851 13.08 4.17 -13.42
CA HIS A 851 14.08 4.65 -14.37
C HIS A 851 14.15 3.70 -15.57
N HIS A 852 13.83 4.14 -16.78
CA HIS A 852 13.78 3.26 -17.94
C HIS A 852 15.18 2.78 -18.37
N TYR A 853 15.33 1.47 -18.57
CA TYR A 853 16.64 0.83 -18.74
C TYR A 853 17.45 1.35 -19.95
N SER A 854 16.77 1.81 -21.01
CA SER A 854 17.42 2.41 -22.19
C SER A 854 18.24 3.68 -21.86
N HIS A 855 18.04 4.30 -20.69
CA HIS A 855 18.80 5.48 -20.26
C HIS A 855 20.05 5.15 -19.45
N LEU A 856 20.26 3.87 -19.11
CA LEU A 856 21.40 3.43 -18.30
C LEU A 856 22.71 3.35 -19.10
N SER A 857 22.67 2.93 -20.36
CA SER A 857 23.87 2.88 -21.23
C SER A 857 23.53 2.93 -22.72
N PRO A 858 24.48 3.31 -23.60
CA PRO A 858 24.30 3.27 -25.05
C PRO A 858 23.97 1.87 -25.59
N GLU A 859 24.52 0.81 -24.98
CA GLU A 859 24.28 -0.58 -25.37
C GLU A 859 22.83 -0.99 -25.09
N TYR A 860 22.30 -0.62 -23.93
CA TYR A 860 20.90 -0.85 -23.58
C TYR A 860 19.94 -0.01 -24.42
N GLU A 861 20.32 1.21 -24.80
CA GLU A 861 19.55 1.99 -25.77
C GLU A 861 19.48 1.27 -27.14
N ALA A 862 20.60 0.76 -27.63
CA ALA A 862 20.65 0.03 -28.89
C ALA A 862 19.81 -1.26 -28.84
N ALA A 863 19.93 -2.04 -27.76
CA ALA A 863 19.15 -3.25 -27.55
C ALA A 863 17.64 -2.97 -27.46
N TYR A 864 17.24 -1.86 -26.82
CA TYR A 864 15.84 -1.42 -26.81
C TYR A 864 15.32 -1.08 -28.20
N LYS A 865 16.09 -0.34 -29.01
CA LYS A 865 15.69 0.01 -30.39
C LYS A 865 15.53 -1.23 -31.26
N GLU A 866 16.44 -2.20 -31.11
CA GLU A 866 16.37 -3.51 -31.78
C GLU A 866 15.09 -4.28 -31.40
N ALA A 867 14.79 -4.37 -30.10
CA ALA A 867 13.66 -5.15 -29.60
C ALA A 867 12.29 -4.48 -29.85
N SER A 868 12.20 -3.15 -29.70
CA SER A 868 10.95 -2.40 -29.83
C SER A 868 10.59 -2.04 -31.28
N GLY A 869 11.57 -2.08 -32.20
CA GLY A 869 11.40 -1.58 -33.56
C GLY A 869 11.14 -0.07 -33.64
N SER A 870 11.40 0.68 -32.56
CA SER A 870 11.17 2.12 -32.47
C SER A 870 12.48 2.90 -32.32
N ASP A 871 12.68 3.90 -33.17
CA ASP A 871 13.77 4.87 -33.02
C ASP A 871 13.53 5.86 -31.86
N LYS A 872 12.31 5.88 -31.31
CA LYS A 872 11.92 6.81 -30.26
C LYS A 872 12.26 6.24 -28.88
N LYS A 873 13.24 6.86 -28.23
CA LYS A 873 13.58 6.56 -26.84
C LYS A 873 12.38 6.88 -25.90
N PRO A 874 12.00 5.97 -25.01
CA PRO A 874 10.91 6.18 -24.07
C PRO A 874 11.28 7.23 -23.01
N ALA A 875 10.29 7.68 -22.25
CA ALA A 875 10.52 8.61 -21.14
C ALA A 875 11.46 7.97 -20.09
N GLU A 876 12.29 8.79 -19.44
CA GLU A 876 13.22 8.31 -18.41
C GLU A 876 12.47 7.73 -17.20
N GLN A 877 11.36 8.35 -16.79
CA GLN A 877 10.52 7.86 -15.71
C GLN A 877 9.19 7.32 -16.25
N ILE A 878 8.57 6.40 -15.50
CA ILE A 878 7.29 5.80 -15.89
C ILE A 878 6.20 6.89 -16.05
N PRO A 879 5.50 6.94 -17.20
CA PRO A 879 4.44 7.91 -17.45
C PRO A 879 3.28 7.81 -16.44
N ASN A 880 2.69 8.95 -16.09
CA ASN A 880 1.52 9.01 -15.20
C ASN A 880 0.34 8.16 -15.68
N SER A 881 0.18 7.96 -16.98
CA SER A 881 -0.85 7.08 -17.54
C SER A 881 -0.60 5.61 -17.20
N LEU A 882 0.65 5.14 -17.28
CA LEU A 882 1.01 3.76 -16.88
C LEU A 882 0.89 3.59 -15.36
N ILE A 883 1.29 4.59 -14.57
CA ILE A 883 1.06 4.59 -13.11
C ILE A 883 -0.43 4.49 -12.80
N ALA A 884 -1.28 5.29 -13.46
CA ALA A 884 -2.72 5.26 -13.23
C ALA A 884 -3.31 3.89 -13.59
N ASN A 885 -2.89 3.29 -14.71
CA ASN A 885 -3.30 1.94 -15.10
C ASN A 885 -2.89 0.91 -14.04
N LEU A 886 -1.62 0.92 -13.60
CA LEU A 886 -1.11 0.01 -12.58
C LEU A 886 -1.84 0.16 -11.24
N ILE A 887 -2.10 1.39 -10.80
CA ILE A 887 -2.83 1.63 -9.54
C ILE A 887 -4.28 1.14 -9.65
N ASN A 888 -4.91 1.31 -10.81
CA ASN A 888 -6.26 0.79 -11.04
C ASN A 888 -6.33 -0.75 -10.99
N THR A 889 -5.19 -1.44 -11.13
CA THR A 889 -5.14 -2.90 -10.99
C THR A 889 -4.85 -3.38 -9.57
N LYS A 890 -4.54 -2.49 -8.61
CA LYS A 890 -4.22 -2.89 -7.23
C LYS A 890 -5.28 -3.79 -6.61
N HIS A 891 -6.55 -3.47 -6.85
CA HIS A 891 -7.70 -4.16 -6.26
C HIS A 891 -8.45 -5.04 -7.27
N VAL A 892 -7.81 -5.38 -8.39
CA VAL A 892 -8.38 -6.31 -9.36
C VAL A 892 -8.26 -7.73 -8.80
N ASN A 893 -9.39 -8.44 -8.74
CA ASN A 893 -9.48 -9.80 -8.18
C ASN A 893 -8.99 -9.95 -6.74
N ASP A 894 -9.01 -8.84 -5.99
CA ASP A 894 -8.49 -8.77 -4.62
C ASP A 894 -9.37 -9.59 -3.66
N ALA A 895 -10.68 -9.70 -3.93
CA ALA A 895 -11.53 -10.54 -3.11
C ALA A 895 -11.15 -12.02 -3.25
N LEU A 896 -10.93 -12.52 -4.47
CA LEU A 896 -10.46 -13.89 -4.71
C LEU A 896 -9.07 -14.14 -4.13
N PHE A 897 -8.15 -13.16 -4.24
CA PHE A 897 -6.83 -13.25 -3.63
C PHE A 897 -6.95 -13.43 -2.10
N ASN A 898 -7.72 -12.57 -1.43
CA ASN A 898 -7.91 -12.63 0.02
C ASN A 898 -8.72 -13.86 0.46
N LEU A 899 -9.71 -14.32 -0.32
CA LEU A 899 -10.42 -15.58 -0.05
C LEU A 899 -9.48 -16.79 -0.12
N ARG A 900 -8.47 -16.78 -0.99
CA ARG A 900 -7.42 -17.81 -0.99
C ARG A 900 -6.56 -17.75 0.27
N GLN A 901 -6.18 -16.55 0.74
CA GLN A 901 -5.45 -16.41 2.02
C GLN A 901 -6.30 -16.89 3.21
N LEU A 902 -7.60 -16.58 3.19
CA LEU A 902 -8.56 -17.08 4.17
C LEU A 902 -8.65 -18.61 4.17
N HIS A 903 -8.64 -19.25 2.99
CA HIS A 903 -8.63 -20.71 2.92
C HIS A 903 -7.46 -21.30 3.72
N PHE A 904 -6.26 -20.77 3.56
CA PHE A 904 -5.11 -21.23 4.32
C PHE A 904 -5.25 -21.01 5.83
N GLY A 905 -5.65 -19.81 6.25
CA GLY A 905 -5.85 -19.49 7.67
C GLY A 905 -6.94 -20.36 8.31
N MET A 906 -8.07 -20.53 7.62
CA MET A 906 -9.18 -21.35 8.12
C MET A 906 -8.86 -22.84 8.11
N PHE A 907 -8.13 -23.35 7.10
CA PHE A 907 -7.67 -24.74 7.10
C PHE A 907 -6.70 -25.00 8.26
N ASP A 908 -5.72 -24.13 8.47
CA ASP A 908 -4.76 -24.20 9.56
C ASP A 908 -5.46 -24.25 10.92
N MET A 909 -6.43 -23.36 11.17
CA MET A 909 -7.23 -23.39 12.39
C MET A 909 -8.05 -24.69 12.50
N THR A 910 -8.72 -25.11 11.42
CA THR A 910 -9.58 -26.30 11.42
C THR A 910 -8.84 -27.57 11.85
N VAL A 911 -7.61 -27.77 11.37
CA VAL A 911 -6.84 -29.00 11.68
C VAL A 911 -6.12 -28.93 13.04
N HIS A 912 -6.02 -27.74 13.64
CA HIS A 912 -5.37 -27.51 14.94
C HIS A 912 -6.35 -27.18 16.08
N GLU A 913 -7.65 -27.12 15.81
CA GLU A 913 -8.71 -26.88 16.79
C GLU A 913 -9.73 -28.05 16.93
N PRO A 914 -9.31 -29.34 16.93
CA PRO A 914 -10.25 -30.42 17.17
C PRO A 914 -10.83 -30.34 18.60
N LYS A 915 -12.10 -30.74 18.75
CA LYS A 915 -12.76 -30.76 20.07
C LYS A 915 -12.19 -31.84 20.99
N SER A 916 -11.73 -32.95 20.42
CA SER A 916 -11.10 -34.07 21.13
C SER A 916 -10.01 -34.71 20.27
N HIS A 917 -9.12 -35.50 20.91
CA HIS A 917 -8.09 -36.24 20.18
C HIS A 917 -8.69 -37.29 19.21
N GLU A 918 -9.82 -37.89 19.59
CA GLU A 918 -10.54 -38.84 18.72
C GLU A 918 -11.10 -38.16 17.46
N ASP A 919 -11.47 -36.87 17.54
CA ASP A 919 -11.95 -36.12 16.38
C ASP A 919 -10.85 -35.90 15.35
N ILE A 920 -9.62 -35.55 15.79
CA ILE A 920 -8.49 -35.36 14.87
C ILE A 920 -8.03 -36.65 14.20
N GLU A 921 -8.10 -37.80 14.90
CA GLU A 921 -7.81 -39.12 14.31
C GLU A 921 -8.75 -39.46 13.13
N LYS A 922 -9.99 -38.97 13.17
CA LYS A 922 -11.01 -39.23 12.15
C LYS A 922 -11.02 -38.22 11.00
N LEU A 923 -10.22 -37.15 11.07
CA LEU A 923 -10.21 -36.14 10.02
C LEU A 923 -9.65 -36.69 8.71
N ASP A 924 -10.42 -36.48 7.64
CA ASP A 924 -9.95 -36.59 6.26
C ASP A 924 -9.36 -35.25 5.82
N ILE A 925 -8.07 -35.08 6.12
CA ILE A 925 -7.33 -33.82 5.99
C ILE A 925 -7.31 -33.33 4.53
N THR A 926 -6.99 -34.21 3.57
CA THR A 926 -6.91 -33.85 2.15
C THR A 926 -8.27 -33.38 1.64
N SER A 927 -9.34 -34.11 1.96
CA SER A 927 -10.68 -33.69 1.56
C SER A 927 -11.11 -32.39 2.22
N ILE A 928 -10.76 -32.17 3.49
CA ILE A 928 -11.02 -30.90 4.19
C ILE A 928 -10.29 -29.74 3.49
N TYR A 929 -9.02 -29.92 3.11
CA TYR A 929 -8.23 -28.91 2.42
C TYR A 929 -8.92 -28.45 1.12
N ASN A 930 -9.28 -29.39 0.25
CA ASN A 930 -9.90 -29.07 -1.04
C ASN A 930 -11.33 -28.55 -0.87
N ARG A 931 -12.11 -29.12 0.07
CA ARG A 931 -13.47 -28.64 0.35
C ARG A 931 -13.49 -27.22 0.88
N LEU A 932 -12.65 -26.89 1.87
CA LEU A 932 -12.55 -25.52 2.38
C LEU A 932 -12.10 -24.55 1.29
N ARG A 933 -11.19 -24.97 0.39
CA ARG A 933 -10.77 -24.14 -0.75
C ARG A 933 -11.95 -23.77 -1.62
N HIS A 934 -12.78 -24.75 -1.98
CA HIS A 934 -13.99 -24.53 -2.75
C HIS A 934 -15.00 -23.67 -1.98
N GLU A 935 -15.33 -24.01 -0.74
CA GLU A 935 -16.34 -23.30 0.07
C GLU A 935 -15.99 -21.83 0.37
N ILE A 936 -14.70 -21.49 0.38
CA ILE A 936 -14.20 -20.14 0.67
C ILE A 936 -13.98 -19.37 -0.63
N SER A 937 -13.18 -19.90 -1.56
CA SER A 937 -12.86 -19.20 -2.82
C SER A 937 -13.96 -19.28 -3.87
N GLN A 938 -14.88 -20.24 -3.77
CA GLN A 938 -15.94 -20.54 -4.76
C GLN A 938 -15.40 -20.95 -6.14
N LEU A 939 -14.12 -21.30 -6.23
CA LEU A 939 -13.51 -21.83 -7.45
C LEU A 939 -13.70 -23.35 -7.52
N ASP A 940 -13.98 -23.86 -8.71
CA ASP A 940 -14.16 -25.29 -8.96
C ASP A 940 -12.81 -26.00 -9.16
N GLY A 941 -12.63 -27.17 -8.54
CA GLY A 941 -11.54 -28.10 -8.81
C GLY A 941 -12.00 -29.33 -9.60
N PRO A 942 -11.16 -30.38 -9.68
CA PRO A 942 -11.51 -31.67 -10.27
C PRO A 942 -12.77 -32.33 -9.69
N GLU A 943 -13.16 -32.02 -8.46
CA GLU A 943 -14.42 -32.50 -7.86
C GLU A 943 -15.65 -32.07 -8.67
N ALA A 944 -15.59 -30.91 -9.31
CA ALA A 944 -16.67 -30.40 -10.15
C ALA A 944 -16.80 -31.17 -11.49
N LEU A 945 -15.82 -32.01 -11.82
CA LEU A 945 -15.78 -32.89 -12.99
C LEU A 945 -16.12 -34.35 -12.64
N GLY A 946 -16.63 -34.61 -11.44
CA GLY A 946 -16.96 -35.95 -10.95
C GLY A 946 -15.83 -36.66 -10.21
N GLY A 947 -14.72 -35.96 -9.91
CA GLY A 947 -13.71 -36.44 -8.98
C GLY A 947 -14.18 -36.38 -7.52
N ASP A 948 -13.42 -37.02 -6.62
CA ASP A 948 -13.60 -36.85 -5.18
C ASP A 948 -12.83 -35.63 -4.66
N TRP A 949 -12.90 -35.36 -3.35
CA TRP A 949 -12.18 -34.25 -2.72
C TRP A 949 -10.70 -34.55 -2.41
N ALA A 950 -10.20 -35.73 -2.78
CA ALA A 950 -8.83 -36.18 -2.51
C ALA A 950 -7.89 -36.02 -3.73
N TRP A 951 -8.30 -35.25 -4.74
CA TRP A 951 -7.57 -35.07 -6.01
C TRP A 951 -6.20 -34.38 -5.88
N GLY A 952 -5.94 -33.62 -4.81
CA GLY A 952 -4.72 -32.85 -4.65
C GLY A 952 -4.32 -32.70 -3.18
N ASN A 953 -3.01 -32.74 -2.92
CA ASN A 953 -2.43 -32.72 -1.58
C ASN A 953 -1.76 -31.38 -1.28
N GLY A 954 -2.46 -30.27 -1.49
CA GLY A 954 -1.90 -28.93 -1.31
C GLY A 954 -1.32 -28.68 0.09
N GLN A 955 -1.90 -29.29 1.13
CA GLN A 955 -1.36 -29.28 2.49
C GLN A 955 0.06 -29.89 2.60
N ALA A 956 0.41 -30.85 1.75
CA ALA A 956 1.72 -31.49 1.72
C ALA A 956 2.80 -30.62 1.03
N THR A 957 2.36 -29.61 0.28
CA THR A 957 3.24 -28.62 -0.37
C THR A 957 3.37 -27.32 0.43
N PHE A 958 2.65 -27.21 1.54
CA PHE A 958 2.50 -25.98 2.30
C PHE A 958 3.46 -25.90 3.49
N GLY A 959 4.69 -25.46 3.22
CA GLY A 959 5.77 -25.41 4.21
C GLY A 959 5.42 -24.68 5.51
N HIS A 960 4.60 -23.62 5.47
CA HIS A 960 4.20 -22.85 6.65
C HIS A 960 3.56 -23.70 7.75
N LEU A 961 2.75 -24.71 7.40
CA LEU A 961 2.06 -25.56 8.37
C LEU A 961 3.02 -26.39 9.22
N ILE A 962 4.26 -26.57 8.79
CA ILE A 962 5.30 -27.32 9.50
C ILE A 962 6.45 -26.41 9.96
N GLY A 963 6.79 -25.38 9.19
CA GLY A 963 7.86 -24.41 9.45
C GLY A 963 7.55 -23.33 10.50
N GLY A 964 6.71 -23.63 11.49
CA GLY A 964 6.49 -22.77 12.66
C GLY A 964 5.31 -21.77 12.56
N TYR A 965 4.51 -21.83 11.49
CA TYR A 965 3.26 -21.07 11.35
C TYR A 965 2.00 -21.90 11.65
N ASP A 966 2.16 -23.09 12.23
CA ASP A 966 1.07 -23.93 12.73
C ASP A 966 0.19 -23.19 13.75
N ALA A 967 -1.12 -23.18 13.47
CA ALA A 967 -2.13 -22.34 14.13
C ALA A 967 -1.72 -20.86 14.22
N GLY A 968 -1.18 -20.35 13.12
CA GLY A 968 -0.56 -19.04 13.02
C GLY A 968 -0.64 -18.41 11.64
N TYR A 969 -1.14 -19.11 10.62
CA TYR A 969 -1.17 -18.58 9.25
C TYR A 969 -2.10 -17.36 9.11
N TYR A 970 -3.13 -17.24 9.96
CA TYR A 970 -3.97 -16.04 10.05
C TYR A 970 -3.16 -14.75 10.27
N GLY A 971 -1.94 -14.88 10.82
CA GLY A 971 -1.01 -13.79 11.09
C GLY A 971 -0.72 -12.92 9.89
N TYR A 972 -0.73 -13.46 8.67
CA TYR A 972 -0.55 -12.68 7.44
C TYR A 972 -1.69 -11.69 7.20
N LEU A 973 -2.95 -12.13 7.40
CA LEU A 973 -4.13 -11.29 7.22
C LEU A 973 -4.30 -10.29 8.39
N SER A 974 -4.02 -10.71 9.62
CA SER A 974 -4.09 -9.79 10.77
C SER A 974 -3.02 -8.71 10.69
N SER A 975 -1.79 -9.08 10.29
CA SER A 975 -0.71 -8.13 10.04
C SER A 975 -1.07 -7.14 8.93
N GLN A 976 -1.74 -7.60 7.88
CA GLN A 976 -2.17 -6.74 6.78
C GLN A 976 -3.21 -5.71 7.25
N VAL A 977 -4.11 -6.11 8.14
CA VAL A 977 -5.04 -5.17 8.79
C VAL A 977 -4.29 -4.10 9.58
N TYR A 978 -3.33 -4.50 10.41
CA TYR A 978 -2.55 -3.56 11.22
C TYR A 978 -1.70 -2.63 10.35
N SER A 979 -1.08 -3.17 9.30
CA SER A 979 -0.24 -2.42 8.39
C SER A 979 -1.03 -1.43 7.55
N THR A 980 -2.20 -1.80 7.05
CA THR A 980 -3.12 -0.89 6.36
C THR A 980 -3.58 0.22 7.32
N ASP A 981 -3.90 -0.08 8.58
CA ASP A 981 -4.32 0.95 9.53
C ASP A 981 -3.18 1.95 9.85
N MET A 982 -1.94 1.47 10.03
CA MET A 982 -0.76 2.30 10.18
C MET A 982 -0.54 3.21 8.96
N PHE A 983 -0.57 2.66 7.76
CA PHE A 983 -0.36 3.42 6.53
C PHE A 983 -1.45 4.48 6.31
N TYR A 984 -2.73 4.08 6.39
CA TYR A 984 -3.84 4.98 6.13
C TYR A 984 -4.02 6.05 7.19
N SER A 985 -3.69 5.77 8.45
CA SER A 985 -3.81 6.74 9.53
C SER A 985 -2.68 7.76 9.56
N VAL A 986 -1.47 7.37 9.13
CA VAL A 986 -0.26 8.19 9.35
C VAL A 986 0.39 8.66 8.05
N PHE A 987 0.50 7.79 7.04
CA PHE A 987 1.35 8.02 5.87
C PHE A 987 0.59 8.30 4.58
N LYS A 988 -0.70 7.92 4.47
CA LYS A 988 -1.44 8.02 3.20
C LYS A 988 -1.49 9.43 2.60
N ASP A 989 -1.63 10.45 3.45
CA ASP A 989 -1.72 11.85 3.02
C ASP A 989 -0.35 12.43 2.66
N ASP A 990 0.71 12.01 3.37
CA ASP A 990 2.10 12.41 3.10
C ASP A 990 3.06 11.23 3.33
N PRO A 991 3.28 10.38 2.30
CA PRO A 991 4.11 9.18 2.42
C PRO A 991 5.59 9.46 2.68
N MET A 992 6.06 10.70 2.50
CA MET A 992 7.46 11.08 2.77
C MET A 992 7.57 11.99 4.00
N ASN A 993 6.59 11.94 4.91
CA ASN A 993 6.66 12.66 6.17
C ASN A 993 7.76 12.08 7.08
N GLY A 994 8.98 12.59 6.96
CA GLY A 994 10.13 12.11 7.75
C GLY A 994 9.98 12.28 9.27
N LYS A 995 9.09 13.15 9.77
CA LYS A 995 8.79 13.21 11.20
C LYS A 995 8.03 11.97 11.65
N GLU A 996 6.97 11.61 10.91
CA GLU A 996 6.18 10.42 11.20
C GLU A 996 6.96 9.14 10.90
N GLY A 997 7.84 9.16 9.91
CA GLY A 997 8.78 8.07 9.62
C GLY A 997 9.73 7.78 10.78
N ARG A 998 10.39 8.81 11.35
CA ARG A 998 11.19 8.67 12.58
C ARG A 998 10.36 8.23 13.77
N ARG A 999 9.13 8.76 13.93
CA ARG A 999 8.22 8.30 14.99
C ARG A 999 7.90 6.81 14.85
N TYR A 1000 7.62 6.33 13.64
CA TYR A 1000 7.41 4.92 13.35
C TYR A 1000 8.66 4.09 13.66
N ARG A 1001 9.83 4.51 13.20
CA ARG A 1001 11.11 3.88 13.54
C ARG A 1001 11.27 3.71 15.05
N HIS A 1002 11.20 4.78 15.84
CA HIS A 1002 11.46 4.72 17.29
C HIS A 1002 10.37 3.97 18.08
N THR A 1003 9.12 4.07 17.65
CA THR A 1003 7.99 3.49 18.40
C THR A 1003 7.81 2.02 18.05
N VAL A 1004 7.85 1.70 16.75
CA VAL A 1004 7.49 0.38 16.22
C VAL A 1004 8.71 -0.51 16.01
N LEU A 1005 9.73 -0.01 15.30
CA LEU A 1005 10.86 -0.85 14.89
C LEU A 1005 11.95 -0.97 15.97
N GLU A 1006 12.33 0.13 16.62
CA GLU A 1006 13.45 0.12 17.58
C GLU A 1006 13.19 -0.77 18.80
N ARG A 1007 11.93 -1.11 19.07
CA ARG A 1007 11.57 -1.97 20.20
C ARG A 1007 11.79 -3.46 19.93
N GLY A 1008 11.84 -3.90 18.67
CA GLY A 1008 11.76 -5.32 18.33
C GLY A 1008 10.67 -6.02 19.15
N GLY A 1009 10.97 -7.18 19.72
CA GLY A 1009 10.07 -7.92 20.62
C GLY A 1009 10.13 -7.52 22.09
N SER A 1010 10.75 -6.40 22.48
CA SER A 1010 11.00 -6.05 23.89
C SER A 1010 9.78 -5.53 24.65
N LYS A 1011 8.66 -5.28 23.96
CA LYS A 1011 7.38 -4.81 24.51
C LYS A 1011 6.23 -5.56 23.83
N GLU A 1012 5.06 -5.64 24.47
CA GLU A 1012 3.87 -6.20 23.81
C GLU A 1012 3.50 -5.36 22.58
N GLU A 1013 3.33 -6.03 21.45
CA GLU A 1013 3.17 -5.42 20.14
C GLU A 1013 1.83 -4.67 19.99
N MET A 1014 0.80 -5.10 20.73
CA MET A 1014 -0.46 -4.34 20.82
C MET A 1014 -0.23 -2.98 21.48
N ASP A 1015 0.58 -2.91 22.53
CA ASP A 1015 0.89 -1.65 23.20
C ASP A 1015 1.74 -0.74 22.30
N ILE A 1016 2.64 -1.32 21.50
CA ILE A 1016 3.41 -0.59 20.48
C ILE A 1016 2.46 0.02 19.43
N LEU A 1017 1.51 -0.76 18.91
CA LEU A 1017 0.53 -0.27 17.95
C LEU A 1017 -0.38 0.81 18.55
N GLU A 1018 -0.86 0.62 19.77
CA GLU A 1018 -1.70 1.61 20.46
C GLU A 1018 -0.95 2.92 20.69
N GLU A 1019 0.33 2.85 21.07
CA GLU A 1019 1.19 4.01 21.24
C GLU A 1019 1.41 4.76 19.91
N PHE A 1020 1.67 4.03 18.82
CA PHE A 1020 1.91 4.64 17.51
C PHE A 1020 0.64 5.24 16.90
N LEU A 1021 -0.49 4.54 16.97
CA LEU A 1021 -1.77 5.00 16.42
C LEU A 1021 -2.49 6.00 17.32
N GLY A 1022 -2.17 6.04 18.62
CA GLY A 1022 -2.90 6.81 19.64
C GLY A 1022 -4.28 6.22 19.98
N ARG A 1023 -4.55 4.99 19.52
CA ARG A 1023 -5.79 4.23 19.69
C ARG A 1023 -5.55 2.76 19.37
N LYS A 1024 -6.51 1.89 19.72
CA LYS A 1024 -6.52 0.51 19.23
C LYS A 1024 -6.54 0.43 17.69
N PRO A 1025 -5.87 -0.57 17.09
CA PRO A 1025 -5.94 -0.79 15.66
C PRO A 1025 -7.37 -1.13 15.22
N SER A 1026 -7.68 -0.84 13.96
CA SER A 1026 -9.02 -0.98 13.38
C SER A 1026 -8.97 -1.66 12.01
N THR A 1027 -9.93 -2.55 11.75
CA THR A 1027 -10.11 -3.22 10.44
C THR A 1027 -10.70 -2.31 9.36
N GLU A 1028 -11.18 -1.12 9.72
CA GLU A 1028 -11.91 -0.24 8.80
C GLU A 1028 -11.07 0.24 7.62
N ALA A 1029 -9.78 0.52 7.84
CA ALA A 1029 -8.87 0.96 6.78
C ALA A 1029 -8.69 -0.14 5.73
N PHE A 1030 -8.53 -1.38 6.19
CA PHE A 1030 -8.42 -2.58 5.35
C PHE A 1030 -9.70 -2.82 4.53
N TYR A 1031 -10.88 -2.80 5.15
CA TYR A 1031 -12.13 -2.99 4.38
C TYR A 1031 -12.40 -1.87 3.38
N LYS A 1032 -12.10 -0.63 3.76
CA LYS A 1032 -12.23 0.51 2.85
C LYS A 1032 -11.31 0.38 1.65
N GLU A 1033 -10.08 -0.10 1.86
CA GLU A 1033 -9.12 -0.39 0.81
C GLU A 1033 -9.64 -1.46 -0.16
N LEU A 1034 -10.25 -2.53 0.36
CA LEU A 1034 -10.88 -3.59 -0.44
C LEU A 1034 -12.23 -3.18 -1.08
N GLY A 1035 -12.67 -1.94 -0.90
CA GLY A 1035 -13.96 -1.47 -1.42
C GLY A 1035 -15.19 -2.11 -0.75
N ILE A 1036 -15.02 -2.69 0.43
CA ILE A 1036 -16.05 -3.36 1.21
C ILE A 1036 -16.71 -2.34 2.14
N SER A 1037 -18.02 -2.09 1.99
CA SER A 1037 -18.79 -1.28 2.93
C SER A 1037 -19.25 -2.10 4.14
N LYS A 1038 -19.49 -1.43 5.28
CA LYS A 1038 -19.93 -2.06 6.53
C LYS A 1038 -21.15 -2.95 6.42
#